data_AF-A0A3P4B519-F1
#
_entry.id   AF-A0A3P4B519-F1
#
_cell.length_a   1.000
_cell.length_b   1.000
_cell.length_c   1.000
_cell.angle_alpha   90.00
_cell.angle_beta   90.00
_cell.angle_gamma   90.00
#
_symmetry.space_group_name_H-M   'P 1'
#
loop_
_entity.id
_entity.type
_entity.pdbx_description
1 polymer ?
#
loop_
_entity_poly.entity_id
_entity_poly.type
_entity_poly.pdbx_seq_one_letter_code
_entity_poly.pdbx_strand_id
1 'polypeptide(L)'
;MPAPPLRAFRIFAARLRAIFAIATLAMLVVSCGGSGSTPAAQADVTLLVYMMGTNLESDDGSATLNIDEMRSIAPSDRVNVVLTTGAAKKDGWRTVQRKRVLGQRVELLDDLGAVDMGSAKTLQDFVSWGMKTYPAERTMLVLWDHGGGPNHGIGSDPFTGHALSLDALRSALAPVTQASGRKLALIGFDACLMASVEVGQALAPYADYMVASQELEPGTGQDWAALLTHLTRSATDSTEAFGRTMVDAFVAKQLKENPVAQATLSLVDLSRIDGVTAALADISATLNGQLATEPVQTWLDIAQARSRAFIFGSNLLSPGPMELVDLRMFEWNSLRLTDAQRERLTQALEQAVVHQKHTEAFSNLAGLTFYLPQRVAETSDDTNTYTALAFLPDSQRSFIRQHSDIGTDNTKLPLPTIGVVDWNDGTPNAPTSVQADLNAVDRGLVEQDFAAVQDASGWLTAIKPLTDSTVDQLVDPSFMQGWFHLDDAGTPVYFSALPDGMRFAVDSPENFMIPVSVRGLPDDDDDDDDDSLPGMLIVSDAAEPGVLRITGFLSSVGDNFSAGVPRPQSLPADATVQPLWLVQDENDLGHWIAPPASAAVPFVPVAPNQQILRGTRDQLPSGSIARLGIVDVRGWISLDTRAY
;
A
#
# COMPACT_ATOMS: atom_id res chain seq x y z
N MET A 1 97.75 -43.86 -15.57
CA MET A 1 97.07 -42.82 -16.37
C MET A 1 96.41 -41.82 -15.43
N PRO A 2 96.43 -40.51 -15.74
CA PRO A 2 96.23 -39.46 -14.75
C PRO A 2 94.75 -39.25 -14.43
N ALA A 3 94.46 -38.93 -13.16
CA ALA A 3 93.18 -38.37 -12.76
C ALA A 3 92.95 -37.03 -13.48
N PRO A 4 91.74 -36.76 -14.02
CA PRO A 4 91.46 -35.56 -14.77
C PRO A 4 91.52 -34.29 -13.89
N PRO A 5 91.79 -33.12 -14.50
CA PRO A 5 92.12 -31.89 -13.79
C PRO A 5 90.91 -31.28 -13.04
N LEU A 6 91.11 -31.00 -11.75
CA LEU A 6 90.18 -30.38 -10.78
C LEU A 6 89.60 -29.01 -11.18
N ARG A 7 89.99 -28.43 -12.33
CA ARG A 7 89.40 -27.20 -12.89
C ARG A 7 88.12 -27.45 -13.69
N ALA A 8 88.01 -28.58 -14.39
CA ALA A 8 86.79 -28.90 -15.15
C ALA A 8 85.60 -29.21 -14.21
N PHE A 9 85.88 -29.83 -13.06
CA PHE A 9 84.86 -30.16 -12.04
C PHE A 9 84.32 -28.91 -11.32
N ARG A 10 85.16 -27.87 -11.13
CA ARG A 10 84.74 -26.61 -10.50
C ARG A 10 83.88 -25.74 -11.42
N ILE A 11 84.13 -25.75 -12.73
CA ILE A 11 83.29 -25.03 -13.71
C ILE A 11 81.97 -25.77 -13.95
N PHE A 12 81.99 -27.11 -13.93
CA PHE A 12 80.77 -27.93 -14.00
C PHE A 12 79.90 -27.78 -12.73
N ALA A 13 80.51 -27.75 -11.53
CA ALA A 13 79.79 -27.51 -10.28
C ALA A 13 79.24 -26.06 -10.15
N ALA A 14 79.93 -25.06 -10.70
CA ALA A 14 79.42 -23.68 -10.74
C ALA A 14 78.25 -23.51 -11.72
N ARG A 15 78.29 -24.20 -12.87
CA ARG A 15 77.16 -24.22 -13.82
C ARG A 15 75.97 -25.03 -13.28
N LEU A 16 76.19 -26.12 -12.54
CA LEU A 16 75.12 -26.84 -11.84
C LEU A 16 74.47 -26.01 -10.73
N ARG A 17 75.22 -25.18 -10.00
CA ARG A 17 74.66 -24.26 -8.99
C ARG A 17 73.88 -23.11 -9.60
N ALA A 18 74.29 -22.59 -10.76
CA ALA A 18 73.51 -21.60 -11.50
C ALA A 18 72.24 -22.20 -12.12
N ILE A 19 72.29 -23.44 -12.64
CA ILE A 19 71.11 -24.15 -13.15
C ILE A 19 70.16 -24.53 -12.01
N PHE A 20 70.66 -24.93 -10.83
CA PHE A 20 69.82 -25.15 -9.65
C PHE A 20 69.23 -23.84 -9.10
N ALA A 21 69.99 -22.74 -9.07
CA ALA A 21 69.48 -21.44 -8.62
C ALA A 21 68.40 -20.88 -9.57
N ILE A 22 68.57 -21.04 -10.89
CA ILE A 22 67.56 -20.65 -11.89
C ILE A 22 66.37 -21.62 -11.88
N ALA A 23 66.56 -22.92 -11.61
CA ALA A 23 65.46 -23.86 -11.43
C ALA A 23 64.67 -23.61 -10.14
N THR A 24 65.32 -23.21 -9.03
CA THR A 24 64.60 -22.78 -7.81
C THR A 24 63.93 -21.41 -7.97
N LEU A 25 64.49 -20.50 -8.77
CA LEU A 25 63.85 -19.20 -9.05
C LEU A 25 62.70 -19.34 -10.07
N ALA A 26 62.77 -20.29 -11.00
CA ALA A 26 61.68 -20.63 -11.92
C ALA A 26 60.59 -21.48 -11.25
N MET A 27 60.93 -22.32 -10.24
CA MET A 27 59.92 -23.00 -9.40
C MET A 27 59.26 -22.08 -8.36
N LEU A 28 59.82 -20.90 -8.09
CA LEU A 28 59.16 -19.86 -7.28
C LEU A 28 58.26 -18.92 -8.09
N VAL A 29 58.30 -18.97 -9.44
CA VAL A 29 57.51 -18.11 -10.33
C VAL A 29 56.47 -18.90 -11.17
N VAL A 30 56.42 -20.22 -11.05
CA VAL A 30 55.38 -21.08 -11.68
C VAL A 30 54.58 -21.89 -10.63
N SER A 31 54.42 -21.33 -9.43
CA SER A 31 53.48 -21.82 -8.41
C SER A 31 52.32 -20.84 -8.17
N CYS A 32 51.96 -20.04 -9.17
CA CYS A 32 50.73 -19.26 -9.23
C CYS A 32 49.87 -19.81 -10.38
N GLY A 33 49.30 -20.99 -10.17
CA GLY A 33 48.57 -21.72 -11.21
C GLY A 33 48.11 -23.06 -10.67
N GLY A 34 47.13 -23.03 -9.77
CA GLY A 34 46.59 -24.21 -9.12
C GLY A 34 45.58 -23.82 -8.06
N SER A 35 44.34 -23.66 -8.51
CA SER A 35 43.09 -24.03 -7.80
C SER A 35 43.26 -24.43 -6.34
N GLY A 36 43.51 -23.43 -5.50
CA GLY A 36 43.21 -23.43 -4.09
C GLY A 36 42.39 -22.18 -3.89
N SER A 37 41.09 -22.34 -3.74
CA SER A 37 40.24 -21.28 -3.21
C SER A 37 40.76 -20.98 -1.81
N THR A 38 41.69 -20.03 -1.69
CA THR A 38 41.84 -19.27 -0.45
C THR A 38 40.41 -18.85 -0.09
N PRO A 39 39.87 -19.19 1.08
CA PRO A 39 38.57 -18.68 1.49
C PRO A 39 38.66 -17.17 1.28
N ALA A 40 37.78 -16.61 0.44
CA ALA A 40 37.67 -15.17 0.34
C ALA A 40 37.57 -14.66 1.78
N ALA A 41 38.41 -13.70 2.16
CA ALA A 41 38.34 -13.15 3.51
C ALA A 41 36.89 -12.76 3.79
N GLN A 42 36.30 -13.33 4.84
CA GLN A 42 34.88 -13.16 5.14
C GLN A 42 34.64 -11.67 5.41
N ALA A 43 33.81 -11.04 4.60
CA ALA A 43 33.41 -9.65 4.78
C ALA A 43 32.57 -9.52 6.06
N ASP A 44 32.41 -8.32 6.60
CA ASP A 44 31.49 -8.13 7.72
C ASP A 44 30.04 -8.16 7.26
N VAL A 45 29.77 -7.57 6.08
CA VAL A 45 28.42 -7.46 5.51
C VAL A 45 28.41 -7.87 4.04
N THR A 46 27.43 -8.70 3.69
CA THR A 46 26.99 -8.88 2.30
C THR A 46 25.55 -8.38 2.21
N LEU A 47 25.34 -7.32 1.44
CA LEU A 47 24.04 -6.77 1.08
C LEU A 47 23.64 -7.33 -0.29
N LEU A 48 22.58 -8.14 -0.30
CA LEU A 48 21.96 -8.66 -1.51
C LEU A 48 20.77 -7.78 -1.86
N VAL A 49 20.65 -7.33 -3.10
CA VAL A 49 19.53 -6.51 -3.58
C VAL A 49 18.86 -7.23 -4.75
N TYR A 50 17.59 -7.56 -4.60
CA TYR A 50 16.77 -8.21 -5.62
C TYR A 50 15.83 -7.18 -6.23
N MET A 51 16.15 -6.69 -7.43
CA MET A 51 15.44 -5.60 -8.08
C MET A 51 14.64 -6.13 -9.27
N MET A 52 13.34 -6.28 -9.06
CA MET A 52 12.38 -6.50 -10.14
C MET A 52 12.00 -5.13 -10.69
N GLY A 53 12.37 -4.84 -11.93
CA GLY A 53 12.28 -3.49 -12.47
C GLY A 53 10.85 -3.05 -12.81
N THR A 54 10.00 -3.97 -13.27
CA THR A 54 8.57 -3.74 -13.59
C THR A 54 8.34 -2.49 -14.43
N ASN A 55 7.20 -1.81 -14.25
CA ASN A 55 6.94 -0.51 -14.84
C ASN A 55 7.81 0.58 -14.21
N LEU A 56 8.17 0.47 -12.92
CA LEU A 56 9.02 1.45 -12.23
C LEU A 56 10.37 1.69 -12.92
N GLU A 57 10.93 0.68 -13.58
CA GLU A 57 12.15 0.79 -14.38
C GLU A 57 11.88 0.96 -15.88
N SER A 58 10.79 0.36 -16.38
CA SER A 58 10.41 0.48 -17.80
C SER A 58 10.09 1.92 -18.17
N ASP A 59 9.39 2.61 -17.27
CA ASP A 59 8.74 3.88 -17.53
C ASP A 59 9.54 5.00 -16.81
N ASP A 60 9.82 4.84 -15.51
CA ASP A 60 10.46 5.91 -14.72
C ASP A 60 12.00 5.79 -14.62
N GLY A 61 12.52 4.59 -14.85
CA GLY A 61 13.95 4.30 -14.66
C GLY A 61 14.42 4.35 -13.19
N SER A 62 13.50 4.17 -12.24
CA SER A 62 13.73 4.30 -10.79
C SER A 62 14.81 3.35 -10.27
N ALA A 63 14.83 2.10 -10.76
CA ALA A 63 15.84 1.13 -10.34
C ALA A 63 17.24 1.53 -10.83
N THR A 64 17.35 2.09 -12.04
CA THR A 64 18.60 2.66 -12.55
C THR A 64 19.07 3.85 -11.71
N LEU A 65 18.18 4.75 -11.29
CA LEU A 65 18.53 5.88 -10.42
C LEU A 65 19.03 5.41 -9.05
N ASN A 66 18.39 4.40 -8.45
CA ASN A 66 18.85 3.78 -7.21
C ASN A 66 20.21 3.09 -7.35
N ILE A 67 20.46 2.40 -8.46
CA ILE A 67 21.78 1.82 -8.77
C ILE A 67 22.84 2.93 -8.95
N ASP A 68 22.46 4.08 -9.50
CA ASP A 68 23.33 5.24 -9.66
C ASP A 68 23.69 5.89 -8.32
N GLU A 69 22.75 5.94 -7.37
CA GLU A 69 23.03 6.29 -5.98
C GLU A 69 23.97 5.29 -5.31
N MET A 70 23.74 3.98 -5.49
CA MET A 70 24.62 2.94 -4.93
C MET A 70 26.06 3.11 -5.44
N ARG A 71 26.27 3.28 -6.75
CA ARG A 71 27.61 3.41 -7.33
C ARG A 71 28.28 4.75 -7.01
N SER A 72 27.57 5.73 -6.46
CA SER A 72 28.17 6.99 -6.01
C SER A 72 29.12 6.79 -4.83
N ILE A 73 28.89 5.73 -4.04
CA ILE A 73 29.70 5.34 -2.89
C ILE A 73 30.50 4.09 -3.22
N ALA A 74 31.83 4.16 -3.06
CA ALA A 74 32.67 2.98 -3.19
C ALA A 74 32.56 2.11 -1.93
N PRO A 75 32.04 0.85 -2.01
CA PRO A 75 32.04 -0.05 -0.87
C PRO A 75 33.47 -0.35 -0.42
N SER A 76 33.68 -0.50 0.89
CA SER A 76 34.97 -0.96 1.41
C SER A 76 35.17 -2.45 1.16
N ASP A 77 36.40 -2.95 1.31
CA ASP A 77 36.70 -4.39 1.23
C ASP A 77 35.98 -5.25 2.29
N ARG A 78 35.35 -4.60 3.29
CA ARG A 78 34.55 -5.23 4.36
C ARG A 78 33.07 -5.40 4.00
N VAL A 79 32.64 -4.88 2.85
CA VAL A 79 31.24 -4.85 2.42
C VAL A 79 31.11 -5.37 0.99
N ASN A 80 30.27 -6.38 0.78
CA ASN A 80 29.83 -6.77 -0.55
C ASN A 80 28.44 -6.20 -0.82
N VAL A 81 28.26 -5.58 -1.99
CA VAL A 81 26.94 -5.14 -2.48
C VAL A 81 26.70 -5.83 -3.82
N VAL A 82 25.72 -6.75 -3.83
CA VAL A 82 25.46 -7.67 -4.95
C VAL A 82 24.01 -7.54 -5.33
N LEU A 83 23.74 -7.42 -6.63
CA LEU A 83 22.41 -7.19 -7.16
C LEU A 83 22.02 -8.32 -8.09
N THR A 84 20.73 -8.61 -8.15
CA THR A 84 20.12 -9.20 -9.34
C THR A 84 19.04 -8.26 -9.85
N THR A 85 19.07 -7.99 -11.15
CA THR A 85 18.20 -7.01 -11.82
C THR A 85 17.53 -7.66 -13.02
N GLY A 86 16.28 -7.32 -13.31
CA GLY A 86 15.59 -7.80 -14.51
C GLY A 86 14.12 -7.41 -14.48
N ALA A 87 13.26 -8.18 -15.17
CA ALA A 87 11.81 -8.03 -15.12
C ALA A 87 11.29 -6.63 -15.52
N ALA A 88 11.93 -5.96 -16.49
CA ALA A 88 11.41 -4.70 -17.05
C ALA A 88 11.48 -4.68 -18.59
N LYS A 89 10.56 -3.96 -19.23
CA LYS A 89 10.45 -3.79 -20.68
C LYS A 89 11.48 -2.80 -21.25
N LYS A 90 12.67 -2.74 -20.66
CA LYS A 90 13.77 -1.83 -20.99
C LYS A 90 15.06 -2.59 -21.31
N ASP A 91 15.83 -2.07 -22.27
CA ASP A 91 17.10 -2.69 -22.66
C ASP A 91 18.08 -2.72 -21.49
N GLY A 92 18.72 -3.87 -21.28
CA GLY A 92 19.54 -4.14 -20.08
C GLY A 92 18.77 -4.66 -18.85
N TRP A 93 17.45 -4.77 -18.93
CA TRP A 93 16.57 -5.29 -17.87
C TRP A 93 15.58 -6.37 -18.33
N ARG A 94 15.51 -6.67 -19.64
CA ARG A 94 14.67 -7.76 -20.19
C ARG A 94 15.11 -9.16 -19.74
N THR A 95 16.38 -9.32 -19.38
CA THR A 95 16.95 -10.55 -18.85
C THR A 95 17.38 -10.35 -17.41
N VAL A 96 17.47 -11.45 -16.66
CA VAL A 96 17.91 -11.43 -15.26
C VAL A 96 19.43 -11.40 -15.22
N GLN A 97 19.99 -10.31 -14.71
CA GLN A 97 21.42 -10.07 -14.65
C GLN A 97 21.91 -10.04 -13.22
N ARG A 98 23.06 -10.67 -12.97
CA ARG A 98 23.79 -10.54 -11.71
C ARG A 98 24.82 -9.44 -11.82
N LYS A 99 24.82 -8.53 -10.86
CA LYS A 99 25.71 -7.36 -10.84
C LYS A 99 26.37 -7.21 -9.47
N ARG A 100 27.47 -6.46 -9.41
CA ARG A 100 28.12 -6.07 -8.16
C ARG A 100 28.56 -4.62 -8.22
N VAL A 101 28.33 -3.88 -7.14
CA VAL A 101 28.93 -2.55 -6.97
C VAL A 101 30.36 -2.76 -6.46
N LEU A 102 31.33 -2.26 -7.22
CA LEU A 102 32.75 -2.39 -6.93
C LEU A 102 33.47 -1.08 -7.23
N GLY A 103 34.01 -0.42 -6.20
CA GLY A 103 34.40 0.98 -6.34
C GLY A 103 33.17 1.82 -6.72
N GLN A 104 33.34 2.82 -7.60
CA GLN A 104 32.23 3.66 -8.09
C GLN A 104 31.64 3.17 -9.42
N ARG A 105 31.56 1.85 -9.61
CA ARG A 105 31.02 1.23 -10.82
C ARG A 105 30.18 0.01 -10.49
N VAL A 106 29.33 -0.37 -11.44
CA VAL A 106 28.55 -1.60 -11.41
C VAL A 106 29.13 -2.55 -12.44
N GLU A 107 29.55 -3.73 -11.99
CA GLU A 107 30.11 -4.76 -12.85
C GLU A 107 29.06 -5.84 -13.11
N LEU A 108 28.80 -6.14 -14.39
CA LEU A 108 27.99 -7.27 -14.81
C LEU A 108 28.79 -8.56 -14.57
N LEU A 109 28.24 -9.46 -13.77
CA LEU A 109 28.85 -10.74 -13.42
C LEU A 109 28.33 -11.88 -14.29
N ASP A 110 27.02 -11.88 -14.56
CA ASP A 110 26.35 -12.93 -15.31
C ASP A 110 25.03 -12.43 -15.89
N ASP A 111 24.58 -13.04 -16.98
CA ASP A 111 23.26 -12.83 -17.57
C ASP A 111 22.56 -14.19 -17.67
N LEU A 112 21.55 -14.38 -16.81
CA LEU A 112 20.82 -15.64 -16.68
C LEU A 112 19.75 -15.81 -17.77
N GLY A 113 19.57 -14.81 -18.64
CA GLY A 113 18.56 -14.81 -19.69
C GLY A 113 17.15 -14.49 -19.16
N ALA A 114 16.14 -14.89 -19.94
CA ALA A 114 14.73 -14.70 -19.59
C ALA A 114 14.31 -15.71 -18.52
N VAL A 115 14.47 -15.33 -17.26
CA VAL A 115 14.08 -16.10 -16.08
C VAL A 115 13.01 -15.33 -15.31
N ASP A 116 12.01 -16.04 -14.83
CA ASP A 116 10.90 -15.49 -14.05
C ASP A 116 11.37 -15.00 -12.68
N MET A 117 11.44 -13.68 -12.48
CA MET A 117 11.86 -13.08 -11.22
C MET A 117 10.77 -13.13 -10.14
N GLY A 118 9.50 -13.33 -10.52
CA GLY A 118 8.39 -13.55 -9.60
C GLY A 118 8.40 -14.93 -8.93
N SER A 119 9.29 -15.84 -9.35
CA SER A 119 9.32 -17.20 -8.82
C SER A 119 10.21 -17.37 -7.59
N ALA A 120 9.75 -18.20 -6.63
CA ALA A 120 10.52 -18.60 -5.45
C ALA A 120 11.90 -19.18 -5.80
N LYS A 121 12.00 -19.88 -6.93
CA LYS A 121 13.23 -20.53 -7.39
C LYS A 121 14.30 -19.51 -7.76
N THR A 122 13.93 -18.43 -8.44
CA THR A 122 14.88 -17.38 -8.85
C THR A 122 15.41 -16.63 -7.64
N LEU A 123 14.53 -16.29 -6.68
CA LEU A 123 14.95 -15.70 -5.41
C LEU A 123 15.88 -16.65 -4.63
N GLN A 124 15.49 -17.92 -4.48
CA GLN A 124 16.32 -18.92 -3.80
C GLN A 124 17.72 -19.03 -4.42
N ASP A 125 17.78 -19.12 -5.76
CA ASP A 125 19.04 -19.24 -6.49
C ASP A 125 19.92 -18.02 -6.26
N PHE A 126 19.37 -16.81 -6.33
CA PHE A 126 20.10 -15.58 -6.04
C PHE A 126 20.65 -15.53 -4.61
N VAL A 127 19.81 -15.77 -3.60
CA VAL A 127 20.24 -15.67 -2.19
C VAL A 127 21.27 -16.76 -1.87
N SER A 128 21.03 -18.00 -2.31
CA SER A 128 21.97 -19.11 -2.12
C SER A 128 23.31 -18.85 -2.82
N TRP A 129 23.29 -18.35 -4.05
CA TRP A 129 24.50 -18.02 -4.80
C TRP A 129 25.26 -16.86 -4.15
N GLY A 130 24.54 -15.80 -3.75
CA GLY A 130 25.11 -14.62 -3.11
C GLY A 130 25.81 -14.97 -1.79
N MET A 131 25.15 -15.72 -0.91
CA MET A 131 25.73 -16.16 0.37
C MET A 131 26.96 -17.07 0.20
N LYS A 132 26.97 -17.92 -0.84
CA LYS A 132 28.08 -18.82 -1.13
C LYS A 132 29.27 -18.10 -1.77
N THR A 133 29.01 -17.18 -2.68
CA THR A 133 30.04 -16.49 -3.47
C THR A 133 30.66 -15.32 -2.71
N TYR A 134 29.85 -14.65 -1.88
CA TYR A 134 30.23 -13.49 -1.07
C TYR A 134 29.97 -13.76 0.42
N PRO A 135 30.74 -14.68 1.04
CA PRO A 135 30.56 -14.99 2.45
C PRO A 135 30.85 -13.77 3.32
N ALA A 136 29.96 -13.50 4.27
CA ALA A 136 30.09 -12.43 5.24
C ALA A 136 29.63 -12.86 6.64
N GLU A 137 30.04 -12.16 7.70
CA GLU A 137 29.50 -12.36 9.05
C GLU A 137 27.98 -12.19 9.07
N ARG A 138 27.49 -11.15 8.39
CA ARG A 138 26.06 -10.85 8.27
C ARG A 138 25.65 -10.75 6.80
N THR A 139 24.57 -11.43 6.45
CA THR A 139 23.95 -11.29 5.12
C THR A 139 22.61 -10.59 5.30
N MET A 140 22.40 -9.55 4.51
CA MET A 140 21.15 -8.79 4.45
C MET A 140 20.56 -8.93 3.04
N LEU A 141 19.24 -8.89 2.94
CA LEU A 141 18.51 -8.96 1.68
C LEU A 141 17.56 -7.76 1.59
N VAL A 142 17.62 -7.00 0.50
CA VAL A 142 16.61 -5.99 0.17
C VAL A 142 15.87 -6.44 -1.07
N LEU A 143 14.54 -6.45 -1.00
CA LEU A 143 13.66 -6.69 -2.14
C LEU A 143 13.11 -5.34 -2.59
N TRP A 144 13.27 -5.04 -3.87
CA TRP A 144 12.92 -3.74 -4.48
C TRP A 144 11.92 -3.99 -5.61
N ASP A 145 10.73 -3.40 -5.49
CA ASP A 145 9.65 -3.32 -6.49
C ASP A 145 8.39 -2.64 -5.88
N HIS A 146 7.23 -2.80 -6.52
CA HIS A 146 5.91 -2.72 -5.90
C HIS A 146 5.74 -3.69 -4.74
N GLY A 147 4.96 -3.28 -3.75
CA GLY A 147 4.60 -4.14 -2.63
C GLY A 147 3.10 -4.22 -2.42
N GLY A 148 2.68 -5.41 -2.02
CA GLY A 148 1.32 -5.91 -2.10
C GLY A 148 0.85 -6.55 -0.78
N GLY A 149 1.53 -6.28 0.33
CA GLY A 149 1.17 -6.81 1.64
C GLY A 149 1.01 -8.34 1.65
N PRO A 150 0.10 -8.88 2.49
CA PRO A 150 -0.05 -10.32 2.65
C PRO A 150 -0.68 -11.06 1.48
N ASN A 151 -1.60 -10.42 0.74
CA ASN A 151 -2.38 -11.09 -0.30
C ASN A 151 -1.71 -11.03 -1.68
N HIS A 152 -1.01 -9.94 -2.02
CA HIS A 152 -0.41 -9.79 -3.34
C HIS A 152 1.11 -9.93 -3.35
N GLY A 153 1.76 -9.95 -2.18
CA GLY A 153 3.19 -10.23 -2.07
C GLY A 153 4.05 -9.04 -2.52
N ILE A 154 5.15 -9.30 -3.22
CA ILE A 154 6.04 -8.25 -3.73
C ILE A 154 6.35 -8.46 -5.21
N GLY A 155 6.31 -7.34 -5.93
CA GLY A 155 6.60 -7.19 -7.35
C GLY A 155 5.61 -7.84 -8.28
N SER A 156 5.90 -7.79 -9.57
CA SER A 156 5.14 -8.52 -10.59
C SER A 156 5.96 -8.58 -11.88
N ASP A 157 6.53 -9.75 -12.19
CA ASP A 157 7.32 -9.89 -13.41
C ASP A 157 6.41 -9.68 -14.64
N PRO A 158 6.62 -8.61 -15.44
CA PRO A 158 5.69 -8.23 -16.50
C PRO A 158 5.68 -9.22 -17.67
N PHE A 159 6.59 -10.21 -17.69
CA PHE A 159 6.65 -11.24 -18.72
C PHE A 159 5.91 -12.53 -18.32
N THR A 160 5.71 -12.76 -17.02
CA THR A 160 5.04 -13.96 -16.49
C THR A 160 3.74 -13.64 -15.73
N GLY A 161 3.60 -12.41 -15.24
CA GLY A 161 2.53 -11.98 -14.33
C GLY A 161 2.70 -12.49 -12.90
N HIS A 162 3.84 -13.09 -12.56
CA HIS A 162 4.07 -13.65 -11.23
C HIS A 162 4.64 -12.61 -10.26
N ALA A 163 4.02 -12.53 -9.08
CA ALA A 163 4.55 -11.83 -7.91
C ALA A 163 5.15 -12.85 -6.92
N LEU A 164 6.07 -12.38 -6.06
CA LEU A 164 6.57 -13.19 -4.94
C LEU A 164 5.57 -13.14 -3.78
N SER A 165 4.65 -14.09 -3.73
CA SER A 165 3.75 -14.28 -2.58
C SER A 165 4.51 -14.61 -1.29
N LEU A 166 3.86 -14.49 -0.13
CA LEU A 166 4.48 -14.85 1.16
C LEU A 166 4.93 -16.32 1.20
N ASP A 167 4.16 -17.24 0.62
CA ASP A 167 4.56 -18.64 0.51
C ASP A 167 5.73 -18.85 -0.45
N ALA A 168 5.83 -18.06 -1.53
CA ALA A 168 6.99 -18.06 -2.41
C ALA A 168 8.25 -17.57 -1.69
N LEU A 169 8.16 -16.48 -0.92
CA LEU A 169 9.26 -15.98 -0.07
C LEU A 169 9.70 -17.03 0.94
N ARG A 170 8.76 -17.66 1.67
CA ARG A 170 9.05 -18.74 2.62
C ARG A 170 9.73 -19.92 1.94
N SER A 171 9.22 -20.35 0.79
CA SER A 171 9.77 -21.47 0.01
C SER A 171 11.16 -21.17 -0.53
N ALA A 172 11.44 -19.91 -0.86
CA ALA A 172 12.76 -19.48 -1.32
C ALA A 172 13.79 -19.43 -0.19
N LEU A 173 13.41 -18.90 0.99
CA LEU A 173 14.33 -18.61 2.08
C LEU A 173 14.58 -19.79 3.03
N ALA A 174 13.60 -20.69 3.18
CA ALA A 174 13.73 -21.89 4.03
C ALA A 174 14.96 -22.75 3.70
N PRO A 175 15.17 -23.21 2.45
CA PRO A 175 16.34 -24.04 2.13
C PRO A 175 17.66 -23.28 2.29
N VAL A 176 17.68 -21.97 2.07
CA VAL A 176 18.90 -21.14 2.14
C VAL A 176 19.37 -20.97 3.58
N THR A 177 18.45 -20.63 4.49
CA THR A 177 18.75 -20.47 5.92
C THR A 177 19.04 -21.81 6.58
N GLN A 178 18.34 -22.88 6.18
CA GLN A 178 18.63 -24.24 6.63
C GLN A 178 20.03 -24.70 6.21
N ALA A 179 20.41 -24.48 4.94
CA ALA A 179 21.72 -24.90 4.43
C ALA A 179 22.87 -24.10 5.04
N SER A 180 22.67 -22.82 5.34
CA SER A 180 23.68 -21.96 5.97
C SER A 180 23.73 -22.07 7.49
N GLY A 181 22.70 -22.63 8.12
CA GLY A 181 22.58 -22.74 9.58
C GLY A 181 22.37 -21.38 10.28
N ARG A 182 22.03 -20.33 9.53
CA ARG A 182 21.85 -18.97 10.03
C ARG A 182 20.73 -18.25 9.30
N LYS A 183 20.07 -17.33 10.00
CA LYS A 183 19.11 -16.39 9.42
C LYS A 183 19.83 -15.28 8.65
N LEU A 184 19.10 -14.58 7.81
CA LEU A 184 19.48 -13.26 7.31
C LEU A 184 19.49 -12.29 8.50
N ALA A 185 20.50 -11.43 8.57
CA ALA A 185 20.58 -10.45 9.65
C ALA A 185 19.45 -9.40 9.52
N LEU A 186 19.05 -9.09 8.30
CA LEU A 186 17.96 -8.16 7.99
C LEU A 186 17.35 -8.53 6.63
N ILE A 187 16.02 -8.44 6.54
CA ILE A 187 15.29 -8.36 5.29
C ILE A 187 14.63 -6.98 5.18
N GLY A 188 14.90 -6.26 4.10
CA GLY A 188 14.33 -4.96 3.82
C GLY A 188 13.40 -5.02 2.62
N PHE A 189 12.33 -4.25 2.67
CA PHE A 189 11.45 -3.98 1.56
C PHE A 189 11.64 -2.51 1.19
N ASP A 190 12.13 -2.26 -0.03
CA ASP A 190 12.04 -0.96 -0.71
C ASP A 190 10.82 -1.08 -1.62
N ALA A 191 9.66 -1.20 -0.95
CA ALA A 191 8.39 -1.62 -1.53
C ALA A 191 7.21 -1.31 -0.61
N CYS A 192 6.10 -0.91 -1.23
CA CYS A 192 4.85 -0.51 -0.58
C CYS A 192 4.26 -1.56 0.36
N LEU A 193 3.59 -1.14 1.45
CA LEU A 193 2.62 -1.97 2.19
C LEU A 193 3.17 -3.27 2.85
N MET A 194 4.49 -3.46 2.91
CA MET A 194 5.10 -4.70 3.41
C MET A 194 5.24 -4.76 4.94
N ALA A 195 4.97 -3.67 5.68
CA ALA A 195 5.04 -3.63 7.13
C ALA A 195 3.77 -4.18 7.79
N SER A 196 3.46 -5.45 7.55
CA SER A 196 2.32 -6.14 8.16
C SER A 196 2.77 -7.25 9.10
N VAL A 197 1.91 -7.60 10.07
CA VAL A 197 2.17 -8.73 10.99
C VAL A 197 2.32 -10.04 10.24
N GLU A 198 1.55 -10.23 9.18
CA GLU A 198 1.58 -11.43 8.34
C GLU A 198 2.90 -11.56 7.59
N VAL A 199 3.41 -10.47 7.02
CA VAL A 199 4.73 -10.42 6.37
C VAL A 199 5.82 -10.73 7.41
N GLY A 200 5.76 -10.08 8.58
CA GLY A 200 6.69 -10.33 9.68
C GLY A 200 6.70 -11.80 10.11
N GLN A 201 5.52 -12.40 10.29
CA GLN A 201 5.38 -13.83 10.63
C GLN A 201 5.88 -14.77 9.53
N ALA A 202 5.67 -14.43 8.26
CA ALA A 202 6.20 -15.21 7.16
C ALA A 202 7.73 -15.28 7.18
N LEU A 203 8.39 -14.19 7.62
CA LEU A 203 9.84 -14.01 7.54
C LEU A 203 10.58 -14.31 8.84
N ALA A 204 9.89 -14.34 9.99
CA ALA A 204 10.49 -14.57 11.29
C ALA A 204 11.38 -15.82 11.39
N PRO A 205 11.09 -16.94 10.71
CA PRO A 205 11.99 -18.09 10.70
C PRO A 205 13.32 -17.85 9.96
N TYR A 206 13.39 -16.84 9.09
CA TYR A 206 14.46 -16.68 8.10
C TYR A 206 15.28 -15.40 8.24
N ALA A 207 14.80 -14.41 8.98
CA ALA A 207 15.51 -13.15 9.23
C ALA A 207 15.43 -12.73 10.71
N ASP A 208 16.41 -11.95 11.18
CA ASP A 208 16.42 -11.39 12.54
C ASP A 208 15.65 -10.06 12.62
N TYR A 209 15.76 -9.20 11.60
CA TYR A 209 15.05 -7.92 11.51
C TYR A 209 14.33 -7.77 10.17
N MET A 210 13.24 -7.01 10.19
CA MET A 210 12.53 -6.56 8.98
C MET A 210 12.48 -5.03 8.93
N VAL A 211 12.73 -4.44 7.75
CA VAL A 211 12.43 -3.02 7.47
C VAL A 211 11.39 -2.96 6.37
N ALA A 212 10.29 -2.25 6.60
CA ALA A 212 9.19 -2.14 5.63
C ALA A 212 8.31 -0.91 5.87
N SER A 213 7.54 -0.50 4.85
CA SER A 213 6.55 0.57 4.94
C SER A 213 5.14 0.04 5.18
N GLN A 214 4.36 0.77 5.97
CA GLN A 214 2.93 0.51 6.16
C GLN A 214 2.09 1.06 5.01
N GLU A 215 2.62 2.07 4.33
CA GLU A 215 2.01 2.83 3.23
C GLU A 215 2.67 2.49 1.89
N LEU A 216 2.06 2.95 0.80
CA LEU A 216 2.75 3.21 -0.45
C LEU A 216 4.06 3.98 -0.20
N GLU A 217 5.16 3.51 -0.77
CA GLU A 217 6.45 4.20 -0.67
C GLU A 217 6.51 5.28 -1.77
N PRO A 218 6.65 6.57 -1.42
CA PRO A 218 6.70 7.62 -2.44
C PRO A 218 8.02 7.60 -3.23
N GLY A 219 7.93 8.01 -4.50
CA GLY A 219 9.05 8.52 -5.27
C GLY A 219 10.23 7.57 -5.43
N THR A 220 11.42 8.02 -5.08
CA THR A 220 12.71 7.41 -5.43
C THR A 220 13.17 6.28 -4.50
N GLY A 221 12.31 5.76 -3.61
CA GLY A 221 12.64 4.66 -2.68
C GLY A 221 13.67 5.03 -1.61
N GLN A 222 14.50 4.06 -1.20
CA GLN A 222 15.56 4.25 -0.20
C GLN A 222 16.65 5.26 -0.61
N ASP A 223 17.33 5.87 0.36
CA ASP A 223 18.56 6.65 0.13
C ASP A 223 19.78 5.71 0.09
N TRP A 224 20.02 5.11 -1.07
CA TRP A 224 21.05 4.09 -1.23
C TRP A 224 22.45 4.62 -0.99
N ALA A 225 22.71 5.90 -1.28
CA ALA A 225 23.97 6.55 -0.98
C ALA A 225 24.21 6.65 0.54
N ALA A 226 23.18 7.01 1.32
CA ALA A 226 23.26 7.01 2.78
C ALA A 226 23.48 5.61 3.36
N LEU A 227 22.76 4.59 2.84
CA LEU A 227 22.91 3.20 3.30
C LEU A 227 24.32 2.67 3.07
N LEU A 228 24.84 2.82 1.84
CA LEU A 228 26.18 2.36 1.52
C LEU A 228 27.25 3.16 2.25
N THR A 229 27.01 4.45 2.51
CA THR A 229 27.89 5.27 3.35
C THR A 229 27.99 4.72 4.77
N HIS A 230 26.86 4.35 5.38
CA HIS A 230 26.83 3.73 6.71
C HIS A 230 27.63 2.42 6.71
N LEU A 231 27.29 1.48 5.82
CA LEU A 231 27.96 0.17 5.76
C LEU A 231 29.46 0.31 5.51
N THR A 232 29.87 1.25 4.65
CA THR A 232 31.28 1.46 4.32
C THR A 232 32.08 2.02 5.48
N ARG A 233 31.50 2.95 6.27
CA ARG A 233 32.19 3.60 7.39
C ARG A 233 32.14 2.79 8.68
N SER A 234 31.08 2.02 8.87
CA SER A 234 30.77 1.33 10.13
C SER A 234 30.30 -0.11 9.88
N ALA A 235 31.05 -0.89 9.10
CA ALA A 235 30.70 -2.27 8.72
C ALA A 235 30.48 -3.23 9.91
N THR A 236 30.92 -2.85 11.12
CA THR A 236 30.76 -3.63 12.36
C THR A 236 29.59 -3.16 13.23
N ASP A 237 28.90 -2.08 12.88
CA ASP A 237 27.73 -1.61 13.64
C ASP A 237 26.63 -2.67 13.64
N SER A 238 25.86 -2.73 14.73
CA SER A 238 24.79 -3.72 14.88
C SER A 238 23.77 -3.63 13.73
N THR A 239 23.11 -4.74 13.43
CA THR A 239 22.09 -4.76 12.37
C THR A 239 20.92 -3.83 12.69
N GLU A 240 20.56 -3.69 13.97
CA GLU A 240 19.56 -2.72 14.42
C GLU A 240 19.98 -1.27 14.09
N ALA A 241 21.24 -0.90 14.33
CA ALA A 241 21.75 0.44 14.02
C ALA A 241 21.71 0.74 12.51
N PHE A 242 22.03 -0.25 11.68
CA PHE A 242 21.87 -0.13 10.22
C PHE A 242 20.38 0.00 9.83
N GLY A 243 19.50 -0.83 10.40
CA GLY A 243 18.06 -0.74 10.16
C GLY A 243 17.46 0.60 10.58
N ARG A 244 17.90 1.20 11.69
CA ARG A 244 17.52 2.56 12.09
C ARG A 244 17.97 3.60 11.05
N THR A 245 19.15 3.42 10.47
CA THR A 245 19.65 4.27 9.38
C THR A 245 18.78 4.14 8.14
N MET A 246 18.31 2.94 7.79
CA MET A 246 17.36 2.76 6.68
C MET A 246 16.09 3.58 6.89
N VAL A 247 15.46 3.43 8.05
CA VAL A 247 14.25 4.18 8.43
C VAL A 247 14.47 5.70 8.39
N ASP A 248 15.55 6.17 9.02
CA ASP A 248 15.80 7.59 9.17
C ASP A 248 16.17 8.27 7.83
N ALA A 249 16.97 7.59 7.01
CA ALA A 249 17.44 8.10 5.73
C ALA A 249 16.31 8.13 4.69
N PHE A 250 15.47 7.08 4.63
CA PHE A 250 14.28 7.06 3.79
C PHE A 250 13.38 8.27 4.06
N VAL A 251 12.90 8.45 5.29
CA VAL A 251 12.00 9.57 5.61
C VAL A 251 12.67 10.92 5.38
N ALA A 252 13.97 11.04 5.62
CA ALA A 252 14.70 12.27 5.34
C ALA A 252 14.81 12.58 3.84
N LYS A 253 14.99 11.55 2.99
CA LYS A 253 14.99 11.67 1.52
C LYS A 253 13.62 12.12 1.03
N GLN A 254 12.56 11.45 1.48
CA GLN A 254 11.18 11.76 1.08
C GLN A 254 10.82 13.22 1.42
N LEU A 255 11.13 13.69 2.64
CA LEU A 255 10.88 15.08 3.04
C LEU A 255 11.73 16.11 2.28
N LYS A 256 12.92 15.72 1.83
CA LYS A 256 13.81 16.59 1.04
C LYS A 256 13.31 16.74 -0.39
N GLU A 257 12.76 15.67 -0.97
CA GLU A 257 12.23 15.65 -2.34
C GLU A 257 10.84 16.31 -2.38
N ASN A 258 9.97 15.94 -1.44
CA ASN A 258 8.63 16.50 -1.30
C ASN A 258 8.32 16.80 0.19
N PRO A 259 8.27 18.08 0.61
CA PRO A 259 7.96 18.46 1.99
C PRO A 259 6.60 18.00 2.52
N VAL A 260 5.65 17.66 1.64
CA VAL A 260 4.32 17.14 1.99
C VAL A 260 4.16 15.65 1.69
N ALA A 261 5.27 14.93 1.43
CA ALA A 261 5.27 13.50 1.18
C ALA A 261 4.54 12.72 2.29
N GLN A 262 3.83 11.67 1.90
CA GLN A 262 3.22 10.70 2.80
C GLN A 262 4.13 9.48 2.86
N ALA A 263 4.99 9.37 3.88
CA ALA A 263 5.90 8.24 4.00
C ALA A 263 5.92 7.67 5.41
N THR A 264 6.03 6.34 5.49
CA THR A 264 6.16 5.57 6.75
C THR A 264 7.25 4.53 6.58
N LEU A 265 8.01 4.23 7.63
CA LEU A 265 8.92 3.09 7.61
C LEU A 265 9.19 2.61 9.03
N SER A 266 9.21 1.29 9.22
CA SER A 266 9.45 0.67 10.53
C SER A 266 10.57 -0.37 10.46
N LEU A 267 11.26 -0.53 11.59
CA LEU A 267 12.20 -1.59 11.87
C LEU A 267 11.60 -2.50 12.94
N VAL A 268 11.44 -3.77 12.59
CA VAL A 268 10.80 -4.79 13.41
C VAL A 268 11.82 -5.86 13.80
N ASP A 269 11.93 -6.16 15.09
CA ASP A 269 12.64 -7.33 15.63
C ASP A 269 11.76 -8.57 15.44
N LEU A 270 12.12 -9.41 14.46
CA LEU A 270 11.37 -10.59 14.10
C LEU A 270 11.45 -11.70 15.15
N SER A 271 12.35 -11.61 16.14
CA SER A 271 12.33 -12.53 17.29
C SER A 271 11.17 -12.26 18.26
N ARG A 272 10.50 -11.10 18.11
CA ARG A 272 9.41 -10.65 18.98
C ARG A 272 8.04 -10.65 18.33
N ILE A 273 7.96 -10.83 17.00
CA ILE A 273 6.70 -10.76 16.25
C ILE A 273 5.68 -11.83 16.68
N ASP A 274 6.14 -12.97 17.20
CA ASP A 274 5.28 -14.01 17.80
C ASP A 274 4.41 -13.48 18.93
N GLY A 275 4.90 -12.52 19.72
CA GLY A 275 4.11 -11.87 20.76
C GLY A 275 2.91 -11.10 20.20
N VAL A 276 3.12 -10.38 19.09
CA VAL A 276 2.07 -9.58 18.43
C VAL A 276 1.03 -10.53 17.84
N THR A 277 1.49 -11.58 17.14
CA THR A 277 0.62 -12.58 16.54
C THR A 277 -0.16 -13.37 17.58
N ALA A 278 0.44 -13.74 18.72
CA ALA A 278 -0.28 -14.39 19.80
C ALA A 278 -1.36 -13.49 20.41
N ALA A 279 -1.07 -12.19 20.60
CA ALA A 279 -2.04 -11.23 21.10
C ALA A 279 -3.23 -11.06 20.13
N LEU A 280 -2.94 -10.90 18.83
CA LEU A 280 -3.98 -10.85 17.79
C LEU A 280 -4.79 -12.16 17.72
N ALA A 281 -4.14 -13.32 17.84
CA ALA A 281 -4.83 -14.60 17.80
C ALA A 281 -5.83 -14.79 18.96
N ASP A 282 -5.50 -14.28 20.15
CA ASP A 282 -6.38 -14.27 21.32
C ASP A 282 -7.58 -13.31 21.14
N ILE A 283 -7.32 -12.13 20.58
CA ILE A 283 -8.37 -11.17 20.22
C ILE A 283 -9.29 -11.77 19.13
N SER A 284 -8.74 -12.31 18.05
CA SER A 284 -9.49 -12.96 16.97
C SER A 284 -10.35 -14.11 17.48
N ALA A 285 -9.86 -14.92 18.43
CA ALA A 285 -10.67 -15.98 19.04
C ALA A 285 -11.90 -15.43 19.78
N THR A 286 -11.75 -14.29 20.45
CA THR A 286 -12.86 -13.60 21.13
C THR A 286 -13.85 -13.02 20.13
N LEU A 287 -13.37 -12.33 19.10
CA LEU A 287 -14.21 -11.75 18.06
C LEU A 287 -14.96 -12.82 17.26
N ASN A 288 -14.35 -13.99 17.00
CA ASN A 288 -15.05 -15.12 16.39
C ASN A 288 -16.24 -15.62 17.22
N GLY A 289 -16.06 -15.75 18.53
CA GLY A 289 -17.15 -16.12 19.44
C GLY A 289 -18.29 -15.10 19.41
N GLN A 290 -17.96 -13.81 19.32
CA GLN A 290 -18.92 -12.72 19.21
C GLN A 290 -19.62 -12.70 17.85
N LEU A 291 -18.89 -12.83 16.73
CA LEU A 291 -19.44 -12.95 15.38
C LEU A 291 -20.34 -14.20 15.23
N ALA A 292 -20.07 -15.28 15.96
CA ALA A 292 -20.93 -16.46 15.96
C ALA A 292 -22.24 -16.25 16.75
N THR A 293 -22.22 -15.40 17.78
CA THR A 293 -23.36 -15.19 18.69
C THR A 293 -24.24 -14.02 18.23
N GLU A 294 -23.61 -12.91 17.82
CA GLU A 294 -24.22 -11.65 17.41
C GLU A 294 -23.53 -11.16 16.11
N PRO A 295 -23.71 -11.86 14.98
CA PRO A 295 -22.95 -11.65 13.75
C PRO A 295 -23.03 -10.21 13.25
N VAL A 296 -24.25 -9.67 13.14
CA VAL A 296 -24.47 -8.31 12.62
C VAL A 296 -23.89 -7.26 13.56
N GLN A 297 -24.26 -7.28 14.85
CA GLN A 297 -23.78 -6.28 15.81
C GLN A 297 -22.26 -6.31 15.96
N THR A 298 -21.66 -7.49 16.07
CA THR A 298 -20.20 -7.61 16.24
C THR A 298 -19.46 -7.15 14.98
N TRP A 299 -19.97 -7.49 13.80
CA TRP A 299 -19.40 -6.99 12.55
C TRP A 299 -19.47 -5.45 12.50
N LEU A 300 -20.59 -4.86 12.92
CA LEU A 300 -20.75 -3.41 12.97
C LEU A 300 -19.77 -2.76 13.97
N ASP A 301 -19.61 -3.35 15.16
CA ASP A 301 -18.64 -2.88 16.15
C ASP A 301 -17.20 -2.89 15.58
N ILE A 302 -16.84 -3.94 14.83
CA ILE A 302 -15.53 -4.07 14.16
C ILE A 302 -15.36 -3.03 13.06
N ALA A 303 -16.36 -2.86 12.20
CA ALA A 303 -16.31 -1.89 11.12
C ALA A 303 -16.29 -0.45 11.65
N GLN A 304 -16.96 -0.15 12.78
CA GLN A 304 -16.85 1.12 13.48
C GLN A 304 -15.45 1.32 14.09
N ALA A 305 -14.86 0.29 14.69
CA ALA A 305 -13.49 0.36 15.18
C ALA A 305 -12.47 0.56 14.05
N ARG A 306 -12.73 -0.04 12.88
CA ARG A 306 -11.93 0.08 11.67
C ARG A 306 -12.06 1.44 11.01
N SER A 307 -13.26 2.03 10.95
CA SER A 307 -13.49 3.33 10.30
C SER A 307 -12.72 4.46 10.98
N ARG A 308 -12.26 4.21 12.22
CA ARG A 308 -11.37 5.09 12.98
C ARG A 308 -9.87 4.99 12.65
N ALA A 309 -9.51 4.12 11.71
CA ALA A 309 -8.13 3.94 11.28
C ALA A 309 -7.93 4.42 9.85
N PHE A 310 -6.72 4.92 9.57
CA PHE A 310 -6.26 5.19 8.21
C PHE A 310 -6.31 3.89 7.37
N ILE A 311 -6.65 3.99 6.09
CA ILE A 311 -6.70 2.85 5.17
C ILE A 311 -5.43 2.89 4.34
N PHE A 312 -4.57 1.88 4.50
CA PHE A 312 -3.34 1.81 3.74
C PHE A 312 -3.59 1.07 2.42
N GLY A 313 -3.17 1.66 1.30
CA GLY A 313 -3.26 1.04 -0.03
C GLY A 313 -4.65 1.03 -0.67
N SER A 314 -5.58 1.90 -0.26
CA SER A 314 -6.92 2.03 -0.85
C SER A 314 -7.48 3.44 -0.62
N ASN A 315 -8.42 3.90 -1.45
CA ASN A 315 -9.17 5.15 -1.19
C ASN A 315 -10.66 4.99 -1.55
N LEU A 316 -11.50 5.98 -1.22
CA LEU A 316 -12.95 5.89 -1.43
C LEU A 316 -13.43 5.88 -2.88
N LEU A 317 -12.63 6.44 -3.81
CA LEU A 317 -12.97 6.48 -5.24
C LEU A 317 -12.31 5.34 -6.03
N SER A 318 -11.38 4.64 -5.39
CA SER A 318 -10.62 3.50 -5.91
C SER A 318 -10.32 2.58 -4.72
N PRO A 319 -11.30 1.77 -4.27
CA PRO A 319 -11.02 0.72 -3.29
C PRO A 319 -9.93 -0.19 -3.87
N GLY A 320 -8.80 -0.26 -3.18
CA GLY A 320 -7.65 -1.08 -3.55
C GLY A 320 -7.76 -2.45 -2.89
N PRO A 321 -7.12 -3.50 -3.43
CA PRO A 321 -7.28 -4.86 -2.91
C PRO A 321 -6.48 -5.11 -1.61
N MET A 322 -5.80 -4.09 -1.09
CA MET A 322 -4.77 -4.25 -0.06
C MET A 322 -5.33 -4.22 1.36
N GLU A 323 -6.25 -3.30 1.62
CA GLU A 323 -7.06 -3.20 2.85
C GLU A 323 -6.32 -3.45 4.17
N LEU A 324 -5.21 -2.74 4.35
CA LEU A 324 -4.38 -2.83 5.55
C LEU A 324 -4.76 -1.77 6.58
N VAL A 325 -4.66 -2.16 7.85
CA VAL A 325 -5.01 -1.32 9.00
C VAL A 325 -3.87 -1.25 10.00
N ASP A 326 -3.46 -0.06 10.40
CA ASP A 326 -2.47 0.12 11.46
C ASP A 326 -3.02 -0.32 12.82
N LEU A 327 -2.21 -1.11 13.54
CA LEU A 327 -2.62 -1.75 14.80
C LEU A 327 -2.81 -0.80 15.98
N ARG A 328 -2.31 0.43 15.92
CA ARG A 328 -2.49 1.46 16.95
C ARG A 328 -3.59 2.44 16.57
N MET A 329 -3.84 2.64 15.28
CA MET A 329 -4.97 3.43 14.79
C MET A 329 -6.31 2.70 14.93
N PHE A 330 -6.32 1.37 14.86
CA PHE A 330 -7.54 0.60 15.08
C PHE A 330 -8.10 0.80 16.51
N GLU A 331 -9.39 1.09 16.63
CA GLU A 331 -9.99 1.46 17.92
C GLU A 331 -10.33 0.24 18.81
N TRP A 332 -9.32 -0.43 19.35
CA TRP A 332 -9.50 -1.62 20.19
C TRP A 332 -10.39 -1.41 21.45
N ASN A 333 -10.55 -0.16 21.89
CA ASN A 333 -11.34 0.19 23.08
C ASN A 333 -12.85 0.19 22.84
N SER A 334 -13.31 0.34 21.59
CA SER A 334 -14.74 0.25 21.27
C SER A 334 -15.24 -1.20 21.23
N LEU A 335 -14.32 -2.17 21.10
CA LEU A 335 -14.65 -3.59 21.06
C LEU A 335 -14.81 -4.19 22.47
N ARG A 336 -15.65 -5.23 22.54
CA ARG A 336 -15.91 -6.03 23.75
C ARG A 336 -14.76 -6.99 24.07
N LEU A 337 -13.58 -6.43 24.33
CA LEU A 337 -12.35 -7.13 24.71
C LEU A 337 -12.01 -6.88 26.18
N THR A 338 -11.19 -7.75 26.77
CA THR A 338 -10.65 -7.55 28.12
C THR A 338 -9.47 -6.57 28.10
N ASP A 339 -9.24 -5.85 29.21
CA ASP A 339 -8.07 -4.96 29.35
C ASP A 339 -6.76 -5.72 29.13
N ALA A 340 -6.67 -6.96 29.63
CA ALA A 340 -5.50 -7.81 29.48
C ALA A 340 -5.21 -8.20 28.02
N GLN A 341 -6.22 -8.28 27.15
CA GLN A 341 -5.99 -8.51 25.71
C GLN A 341 -5.42 -7.27 25.04
N ARG A 342 -5.99 -6.09 25.32
CA ARG A 342 -5.50 -4.81 24.79
C ARG A 342 -4.07 -4.51 25.25
N GLU A 343 -3.80 -4.66 26.54
CA GLU A 343 -2.46 -4.43 27.11
C GLU A 343 -1.41 -5.37 26.53
N ARG A 344 -1.76 -6.65 26.32
CA ARG A 344 -0.84 -7.61 25.68
C ARG A 344 -0.50 -7.22 24.25
N LEU A 345 -1.48 -6.77 23.47
CA LEU A 345 -1.23 -6.31 22.10
C LEU A 345 -0.31 -5.08 22.10
N THR A 346 -0.61 -4.08 22.93
CA THR A 346 0.21 -2.86 23.04
C THR A 346 1.65 -3.18 23.44
N GLN A 347 1.86 -4.00 24.48
CA GLN A 347 3.20 -4.38 24.95
C GLN A 347 3.97 -5.19 23.89
N ALA A 348 3.28 -6.09 23.18
CA ALA A 348 3.91 -6.87 22.13
C ALA A 348 4.37 -5.99 20.96
N LEU A 349 3.55 -5.00 20.57
CA LEU A 349 3.91 -4.04 19.51
C LEU A 349 5.12 -3.20 19.92
N GLU A 350 5.15 -2.68 21.14
CA GLU A 350 6.29 -1.91 21.67
C GLU A 350 7.59 -2.72 21.73
N GLN A 351 7.50 -4.03 21.92
CA GLN A 351 8.67 -4.93 21.93
C GLN A 351 9.13 -5.31 20.53
N ALA A 352 8.20 -5.47 19.58
CA ALA A 352 8.51 -5.88 18.22
C ALA A 352 8.99 -4.72 17.35
N VAL A 353 8.37 -3.54 17.43
CA VAL A 353 8.73 -2.38 16.61
C VAL A 353 9.78 -1.55 17.34
N VAL A 354 11.05 -1.81 17.04
CA VAL A 354 12.20 -1.21 17.75
C VAL A 354 12.56 0.19 17.26
N HIS A 355 12.14 0.54 16.04
CA HIS A 355 12.24 1.89 15.49
C HIS A 355 11.15 2.12 14.44
N GLN A 356 10.63 3.33 14.35
CA GLN A 356 9.75 3.72 13.25
C GLN A 356 9.81 5.22 13.04
N LYS A 357 9.51 5.65 11.83
CA LYS A 357 9.40 7.07 11.48
C LYS A 357 8.36 7.24 10.39
N HIS A 358 7.73 8.40 10.39
CA HIS A 358 6.76 8.80 9.39
C HIS A 358 6.85 10.31 9.16
N THR A 359 6.27 10.78 8.06
CA THR A 359 6.09 12.21 7.79
C THR A 359 4.93 12.79 8.60
N GLU A 360 4.77 14.12 8.57
CA GLU A 360 3.72 14.83 9.32
C GLU A 360 2.30 14.49 8.87
N ALA A 361 2.15 13.87 7.70
CA ALA A 361 0.88 13.36 7.22
C ALA A 361 0.29 12.29 8.14
N PHE A 362 1.13 11.60 8.93
CA PHE A 362 0.71 10.53 9.84
C PHE A 362 0.95 10.90 11.30
N SER A 363 0.14 10.33 12.19
CA SER A 363 0.37 10.38 13.63
C SER A 363 -0.13 9.10 14.27
N ASN A 364 0.44 8.74 15.43
CA ASN A 364 0.01 7.59 16.23
C ASN A 364 0.06 6.22 15.52
N LEU A 365 1.03 6.01 14.62
CA LEU A 365 1.25 4.72 13.98
C LEU A 365 1.92 3.70 14.93
N ALA A 366 1.61 2.43 14.73
CA ALA A 366 2.23 1.27 15.38
C ALA A 366 3.55 0.87 14.73
N GLY A 367 3.72 1.12 13.43
CA GLY A 367 4.81 0.57 12.62
C GLY A 367 4.47 -0.78 11.99
N LEU A 368 3.27 -1.32 12.27
CA LEU A 368 2.78 -2.59 11.73
C LEU A 368 1.28 -2.50 11.43
N THR A 369 0.90 -2.99 10.26
CA THR A 369 -0.49 -3.20 9.85
C THR A 369 -0.92 -4.65 10.00
N PHE A 370 -2.22 -4.90 9.85
CA PHE A 370 -2.79 -6.22 9.63
C PHE A 370 -3.88 -6.13 8.56
N TYR A 371 -4.15 -7.24 7.88
CA TYR A 371 -5.22 -7.31 6.90
C TYR A 371 -6.57 -7.32 7.61
N LEU A 372 -7.43 -6.35 7.30
CA LEU A 372 -8.82 -6.33 7.74
C LEU A 372 -9.67 -5.67 6.65
N PRO A 373 -10.23 -6.47 5.73
CA PRO A 373 -10.93 -5.96 4.58
C PRO A 373 -12.24 -5.25 4.94
N GLN A 374 -12.54 -4.25 4.13
CA GLN A 374 -13.83 -3.58 4.10
C GLN A 374 -14.78 -4.31 3.18
N ARG A 375 -16.08 -4.20 3.44
CA ARG A 375 -17.10 -4.81 2.59
C ARG A 375 -16.95 -4.45 1.10
N VAL A 376 -16.63 -3.20 0.72
CA VAL A 376 -16.47 -2.76 -0.68
C VAL A 376 -15.20 -3.24 -1.38
N ALA A 377 -14.15 -3.51 -0.61
CA ALA A 377 -12.86 -3.95 -1.14
C ALA A 377 -12.65 -5.45 -0.92
N GLU A 378 -13.57 -6.10 -0.23
CA GLU A 378 -13.58 -7.53 0.02
C GLU A 378 -13.83 -8.28 -1.30
N THR A 379 -12.82 -8.98 -1.78
CA THR A 379 -12.96 -9.95 -2.86
C THR A 379 -12.86 -11.36 -2.30
N SER A 380 -13.61 -12.30 -2.89
CA SER A 380 -13.49 -13.72 -2.51
C SER A 380 -12.07 -14.25 -2.66
N ASP A 381 -11.29 -13.70 -3.58
CA ASP A 381 -9.94 -14.13 -3.90
C ASP A 381 -8.92 -13.70 -2.84
N ASP A 382 -9.05 -12.48 -2.30
CA ASP A 382 -8.18 -11.98 -1.24
C ASP A 382 -8.41 -12.71 0.08
N THR A 383 -9.67 -12.94 0.46
CA THR A 383 -9.97 -13.78 1.64
C THR A 383 -9.52 -15.23 1.44
N ASN A 384 -9.65 -15.79 0.22
CA ASN A 384 -9.13 -17.13 -0.05
C ASN A 384 -7.60 -17.18 0.08
N THR A 385 -6.90 -16.16 -0.41
CA THR A 385 -5.45 -16.03 -0.31
C THR A 385 -5.01 -15.92 1.14
N TYR A 386 -5.59 -14.98 1.90
CA TYR A 386 -5.27 -14.77 3.31
C TYR A 386 -5.50 -16.05 4.14
N THR A 387 -6.64 -16.70 3.93
CA THR A 387 -6.99 -17.89 4.72
C THR A 387 -6.15 -19.12 4.36
N ALA A 388 -5.46 -19.12 3.22
CA ALA A 388 -4.50 -20.14 2.83
C ALA A 388 -3.12 -20.00 3.51
N LEU A 389 -2.82 -18.85 4.15
CA LEU A 389 -1.55 -18.59 4.85
C LEU A 389 -1.39 -19.46 6.10
N ALA A 390 -1.11 -20.74 5.94
CA ALA A 390 -1.15 -21.77 6.98
C ALA A 390 -0.16 -21.57 8.15
N PHE A 391 0.75 -20.60 8.04
CA PHE A 391 1.66 -20.21 9.12
C PHE A 391 1.04 -19.24 10.11
N LEU A 392 -0.09 -18.61 9.76
CA LEU A 392 -0.86 -17.79 10.68
C LEU A 392 -1.78 -18.66 11.55
N PRO A 393 -2.02 -18.26 12.81
CA PRO A 393 -2.94 -18.97 13.69
C PRO A 393 -4.34 -19.15 13.08
N ASP A 394 -4.93 -20.33 13.31
CA ASP A 394 -6.28 -20.68 12.83
C ASP A 394 -7.34 -19.67 13.29
N SER A 395 -7.21 -19.11 14.51
CA SER A 395 -8.14 -18.10 15.02
C SER A 395 -8.12 -16.81 14.20
N GLN A 396 -6.96 -16.37 13.72
CA GLN A 396 -6.84 -15.19 12.87
C GLN A 396 -7.42 -15.45 11.48
N ARG A 397 -7.05 -16.57 10.85
CA ARG A 397 -7.56 -16.94 9.52
C ARG A 397 -9.07 -17.12 9.52
N SER A 398 -9.61 -17.79 10.55
CA SER A 398 -11.07 -17.95 10.70
C SER A 398 -11.78 -16.63 11.00
N PHE A 399 -11.13 -15.70 11.71
CA PHE A 399 -11.67 -14.38 11.96
C PHE A 399 -11.85 -13.56 10.70
N ILE A 400 -10.81 -13.45 9.87
CA ILE A 400 -10.93 -12.74 8.59
C ILE A 400 -12.01 -13.39 7.73
N ARG A 401 -11.99 -14.73 7.57
CA ARG A 401 -13.03 -15.45 6.83
C ARG A 401 -14.43 -15.14 7.33
N GLN A 402 -14.68 -15.27 8.63
CA GLN A 402 -16.01 -15.08 9.21
C GLN A 402 -16.47 -13.63 9.11
N HIS A 403 -15.58 -12.67 9.32
CA HIS A 403 -15.85 -11.24 9.15
C HIS A 403 -16.25 -10.94 7.69
N SER A 404 -15.49 -11.46 6.72
CA SER A 404 -15.74 -11.27 5.28
C SER A 404 -17.02 -11.97 4.81
N ASP A 405 -17.27 -13.22 5.24
CA ASP A 405 -18.49 -13.97 4.95
C ASP A 405 -19.74 -13.25 5.48
N ILE A 406 -19.66 -12.62 6.67
CA ILE A 406 -20.77 -11.81 7.21
C ILE A 406 -20.89 -10.50 6.42
N GLY A 407 -19.78 -9.82 6.15
CA GLY A 407 -19.69 -8.56 5.42
C GLY A 407 -20.34 -8.60 4.04
N THR A 408 -20.16 -9.72 3.33
CA THR A 408 -20.65 -9.94 1.96
C THR A 408 -22.04 -10.60 1.90
N ASP A 409 -22.58 -11.05 3.04
CA ASP A 409 -23.91 -11.65 3.12
C ASP A 409 -24.99 -10.57 3.18
N ASN A 410 -25.52 -10.21 2.01
CA ASN A 410 -26.60 -9.23 1.85
C ASN A 410 -27.90 -9.60 2.59
N THR A 411 -28.07 -10.84 3.07
CA THR A 411 -29.22 -11.24 3.89
C THR A 411 -29.04 -10.90 5.37
N LYS A 412 -27.79 -10.77 5.85
CA LYS A 412 -27.46 -10.41 7.23
C LYS A 412 -27.13 -8.94 7.39
N LEU A 413 -26.33 -8.42 6.47
CA LEU A 413 -26.02 -7.01 6.36
C LEU A 413 -26.68 -6.51 5.08
N PRO A 414 -27.94 -6.03 5.13
CA PRO A 414 -28.58 -5.48 3.96
C PRO A 414 -27.67 -4.40 3.37
N LEU A 415 -27.53 -4.42 2.04
CA LEU A 415 -26.95 -3.30 1.32
C LEU A 415 -27.80 -2.05 1.63
N PRO A 416 -27.22 -0.90 2.02
CA PRO A 416 -27.99 0.33 2.13
C PRO A 416 -28.61 0.69 0.77
N THR A 417 -29.88 0.36 0.58
CA THR A 417 -30.59 0.62 -0.68
C THR A 417 -31.06 2.06 -0.78
N ILE A 418 -31.07 2.62 -1.99
CA ILE A 418 -31.80 3.84 -2.32
C ILE A 418 -33.29 3.60 -1.99
N GLY A 419 -33.80 4.29 -0.97
CA GLY A 419 -35.22 4.26 -0.64
C GLY A 419 -36.03 5.11 -1.61
N VAL A 420 -37.18 4.61 -2.06
CA VAL A 420 -38.19 5.44 -2.71
C VAL A 420 -38.97 6.16 -1.61
N VAL A 421 -38.87 7.48 -1.53
CA VAL A 421 -39.77 8.27 -0.67
C VAL A 421 -41.04 8.54 -1.46
N ASP A 422 -42.09 7.80 -1.15
CA ASP A 422 -43.43 8.06 -1.69
C ASP A 422 -44.05 9.26 -0.97
N TRP A 423 -44.10 10.40 -1.66
CA TRP A 423 -44.64 11.66 -1.16
C TRP A 423 -46.16 11.71 -1.36
N ASN A 424 -46.85 10.73 -0.78
CA ASN A 424 -48.30 10.77 -0.65
C ASN A 424 -48.64 11.70 0.52
N ASP A 425 -49.37 12.78 0.23
CA ASP A 425 -50.00 13.72 1.18
C ASP A 425 -49.13 14.61 2.09
N GLY A 426 -47.80 14.57 2.00
CA GLY A 426 -46.90 15.42 2.80
C GLY A 426 -46.29 14.72 4.01
N THR A 427 -46.46 13.40 4.12
CA THR A 427 -45.78 12.58 5.13
C THR A 427 -45.04 11.38 4.49
N PRO A 428 -43.71 11.25 4.66
CA PRO A 428 -42.94 10.12 4.11
C PRO A 428 -43.32 8.77 4.72
N ASN A 429 -43.58 7.75 3.89
CA ASN A 429 -43.66 6.34 4.33
C ASN A 429 -42.33 5.61 4.00
N ALA A 430 -41.58 5.18 5.02
CA ALA A 430 -40.28 4.49 4.85
C ALA A 430 -40.39 2.95 4.96
N PRO A 431 -39.57 2.17 4.22
CA PRO A 431 -39.51 0.70 4.32
C PRO A 431 -38.90 0.16 5.64
N THR A 432 -39.13 -1.12 5.95
CA THR A 432 -38.82 -1.81 7.23
C THR A 432 -37.32 -2.13 7.46
N SER A 433 -36.86 -2.16 8.73
CA SER A 433 -35.50 -1.74 9.15
C SER A 433 -34.64 -2.69 10.00
N VAL A 434 -33.32 -2.42 10.02
CA VAL A 434 -32.28 -2.91 10.96
C VAL A 434 -31.65 -1.70 11.68
N GLN A 435 -31.40 -1.75 12.99
CA GLN A 435 -30.74 -0.67 13.75
C GLN A 435 -29.22 -0.93 13.85
N ALA A 436 -28.40 -0.02 13.33
CA ALA A 436 -26.93 -0.07 13.33
C ALA A 436 -26.34 1.35 13.19
N ASP A 437 -25.22 1.66 13.86
CA ASP A 437 -24.43 2.89 13.59
C ASP A 437 -23.81 2.78 12.20
N LEU A 438 -24.17 3.65 11.26
CA LEU A 438 -23.92 3.36 9.84
C LEU A 438 -22.47 3.59 9.38
N ASN A 439 -21.57 4.18 10.17
CA ASN A 439 -20.12 4.21 9.85
C ASN A 439 -19.53 2.81 9.66
N ALA A 440 -20.22 1.79 10.16
CA ALA A 440 -19.91 0.40 9.94
C ALA A 440 -20.44 -0.15 8.61
N VAL A 441 -21.60 0.32 8.14
CA VAL A 441 -22.31 -0.14 6.93
C VAL A 441 -21.78 0.56 5.66
N ASP A 442 -21.23 1.76 5.85
CA ASP A 442 -20.89 2.73 4.80
C ASP A 442 -19.77 2.37 3.84
N ARG A 443 -19.04 1.32 4.15
CA ARG A 443 -18.03 0.77 3.25
C ARG A 443 -18.69 -0.20 2.28
N GLY A 444 -19.86 0.19 1.79
CA GLY A 444 -20.86 -0.60 1.08
C GLY A 444 -21.75 0.37 0.31
N LEU A 445 -21.27 0.90 -0.81
CA LEU A 445 -22.14 1.64 -1.73
C LEU A 445 -22.80 0.69 -2.74
N VAL A 446 -24.08 0.98 -2.98
CA VAL A 446 -25.12 0.05 -3.42
C VAL A 446 -25.76 0.54 -4.70
N GLU A 447 -26.20 -0.40 -5.53
CA GLU A 447 -27.21 -0.14 -6.54
C GLU A 447 -28.58 -0.74 -6.17
N GLN A 448 -29.64 0.01 -6.47
CA GLN A 448 -30.68 -0.51 -7.35
C GLN A 448 -31.26 0.64 -8.19
N ASP A 449 -31.36 0.40 -9.49
CA ASP A 449 -32.20 1.10 -10.48
C ASP A 449 -31.60 2.34 -11.19
N PHE A 450 -30.30 2.32 -11.52
CA PHE A 450 -29.62 3.35 -12.34
C PHE A 450 -29.75 3.17 -13.86
N ALA A 451 -30.33 2.07 -14.33
CA ALA A 451 -30.50 1.78 -15.77
C ALA A 451 -31.32 2.86 -16.54
N ALA A 452 -31.99 3.78 -15.85
CA ALA A 452 -32.72 4.90 -16.46
C ALA A 452 -31.90 6.20 -16.62
N VAL A 453 -30.68 6.30 -16.07
CA VAL A 453 -29.90 7.57 -16.02
C VAL A 453 -28.95 7.73 -17.20
N GLN A 454 -28.60 6.63 -17.89
CA GLN A 454 -27.68 6.67 -19.04
C GLN A 454 -28.18 7.54 -20.20
N ASP A 455 -29.48 7.84 -20.28
CA ASP A 455 -30.07 8.59 -21.39
C ASP A 455 -30.27 10.09 -21.11
N ALA A 456 -29.99 10.58 -19.90
CA ALA A 456 -30.31 11.96 -19.54
C ALA A 456 -29.09 12.88 -19.74
N SER A 457 -29.03 13.51 -20.91
CA SER A 457 -28.02 14.53 -21.24
C SER A 457 -28.10 15.71 -20.25
N GLY A 458 -27.10 15.90 -19.39
CA GLY A 458 -26.86 17.19 -18.70
C GLY A 458 -27.02 17.27 -17.17
N TRP A 459 -26.79 16.20 -16.41
CA TRP A 459 -26.93 16.22 -14.94
C TRP A 459 -25.57 16.12 -14.21
N LEU A 460 -25.44 16.86 -13.09
CA LEU A 460 -24.30 16.82 -12.17
C LEU A 460 -24.74 16.15 -10.86
N THR A 461 -24.09 15.04 -10.50
CA THR A 461 -24.26 14.41 -9.18
C THR A 461 -23.43 15.16 -8.15
N ALA A 462 -24.07 15.71 -7.12
CA ALA A 462 -23.40 16.37 -6.01
C ALA A 462 -23.55 15.53 -4.74
N ILE A 463 -22.46 15.49 -3.96
CA ILE A 463 -22.29 14.71 -2.75
C ILE A 463 -22.27 15.65 -1.54
N LYS A 464 -23.04 15.35 -0.49
CA LYS A 464 -23.06 16.17 0.73
C LYS A 464 -22.42 15.44 1.92
N PRO A 465 -21.40 16.01 2.59
CA PRO A 465 -20.89 15.44 3.82
C PRO A 465 -21.94 15.55 4.94
N LEU A 466 -22.14 14.49 5.71
CA LEU A 466 -23.08 14.48 6.83
C LEU A 466 -22.40 15.02 8.10
N THR A 467 -22.97 16.09 8.66
CA THR A 467 -22.62 16.60 9.99
C THR A 467 -23.82 16.43 10.94
N ASP A 468 -23.61 16.46 12.27
CA ASP A 468 -24.69 16.47 13.27
C ASP A 468 -25.78 17.51 12.94
N SER A 469 -25.38 18.68 12.44
CA SER A 469 -26.31 19.76 12.04
C SER A 469 -27.07 19.52 10.74
N THR A 470 -26.53 18.67 9.85
CA THR A 470 -27.12 18.32 8.56
C THR A 470 -28.20 17.25 8.73
N VAL A 471 -27.99 16.30 9.64
CA VAL A 471 -28.94 15.21 9.93
C VAL A 471 -30.29 15.77 10.40
N ASP A 472 -30.29 16.75 11.30
CA ASP A 472 -31.50 17.38 11.82
C ASP A 472 -32.29 18.16 10.74
N GLN A 473 -31.66 18.50 9.61
CA GLN A 473 -32.25 19.30 8.52
C GLN A 473 -32.72 18.46 7.33
N LEU A 474 -32.35 17.18 7.23
CA LEU A 474 -32.78 16.29 6.14
C LEU A 474 -34.29 16.06 6.10
N VAL A 475 -34.97 16.23 7.23
CA VAL A 475 -36.44 16.16 7.35
C VAL A 475 -37.14 17.46 7.00
N ASP A 476 -36.42 18.55 6.75
CA ASP A 476 -36.98 19.84 6.33
C ASP A 476 -37.11 19.90 4.79
N PRO A 477 -38.33 19.91 4.23
CA PRO A 477 -38.52 19.98 2.79
C PRO A 477 -37.93 21.25 2.16
N SER A 478 -37.79 22.34 2.92
CA SER A 478 -37.21 23.60 2.44
C SER A 478 -35.68 23.51 2.27
N PHE A 479 -35.03 22.61 3.00
CA PHE A 479 -33.61 22.28 2.85
C PHE A 479 -33.34 21.53 1.53
N MET A 480 -34.28 20.68 1.11
CA MET A 480 -34.23 19.89 -0.14
C MET A 480 -34.79 20.64 -1.37
N GLN A 481 -35.49 21.77 -1.19
CA GLN A 481 -36.05 22.58 -2.27
C GLN A 481 -34.98 23.44 -2.98
N GLY A 482 -34.89 23.33 -4.31
CA GLY A 482 -33.92 24.06 -5.14
C GLY A 482 -32.70 23.25 -5.62
N TRP A 483 -32.77 21.93 -5.46
CA TRP A 483 -31.67 20.99 -5.76
C TRP A 483 -32.00 19.95 -6.83
N PHE A 484 -33.22 19.95 -7.37
CA PHE A 484 -33.70 19.00 -8.37
C PHE A 484 -34.37 19.77 -9.51
N HIS A 485 -34.13 19.37 -10.75
CA HIS A 485 -35.04 19.66 -11.84
C HIS A 485 -35.72 18.34 -12.21
N LEU A 486 -37.04 18.36 -12.37
CA LEU A 486 -37.81 17.23 -12.88
C LEU A 486 -37.81 17.31 -14.39
N ASP A 487 -37.56 16.21 -15.09
CA ASP A 487 -37.95 16.17 -16.50
C ASP A 487 -39.48 16.18 -16.63
N ASP A 488 -39.98 16.27 -17.86
CA ASP A 488 -41.42 16.28 -18.16
C ASP A 488 -42.14 14.99 -17.72
N ALA A 489 -41.41 13.93 -17.32
CA ALA A 489 -41.92 12.66 -16.82
C ALA A 489 -41.93 12.57 -15.28
N GLY A 490 -41.39 13.57 -14.57
CA GLY A 490 -41.37 13.61 -13.11
C GLY A 490 -40.27 12.78 -12.47
N THR A 491 -39.17 12.50 -13.19
CA THR A 491 -38.02 11.75 -12.64
C THR A 491 -37.01 12.69 -11.98
N PRO A 492 -36.69 12.56 -10.68
CA PRO A 492 -35.75 13.43 -9.98
C PRO A 492 -34.29 12.95 -10.03
N VAL A 493 -33.38 13.90 -9.81
CA VAL A 493 -31.91 13.76 -9.74
C VAL A 493 -31.46 13.04 -8.47
N TYR A 494 -30.40 12.24 -8.59
CA TYR A 494 -29.83 11.40 -7.54
C TYR A 494 -28.87 12.19 -6.64
N PHE A 495 -29.02 11.99 -5.33
CA PHE A 495 -28.14 12.49 -4.30
C PHE A 495 -27.22 11.36 -3.85
N SER A 496 -26.06 11.73 -3.30
CA SER A 496 -25.22 10.83 -2.53
C SER A 496 -24.75 11.60 -1.30
N ALA A 497 -24.79 11.02 -0.12
CA ALA A 497 -24.13 11.56 1.06
C ALA A 497 -22.79 10.84 1.28
N LEU A 498 -21.98 11.27 2.24
CA LEU A 498 -20.73 10.60 2.61
C LEU A 498 -20.70 10.24 4.08
N PRO A 499 -19.92 9.20 4.44
CA PRO A 499 -19.67 8.75 5.80
C PRO A 499 -19.51 9.86 6.81
N ASP A 500 -20.26 9.72 7.90
CA ASP A 500 -19.93 10.42 9.11
C ASP A 500 -18.56 9.92 9.60
N GLY A 501 -17.82 10.84 10.19
CA GLY A 501 -16.42 10.66 10.53
C GLY A 501 -15.49 11.34 9.54
N MET A 502 -15.80 11.39 8.24
CA MET A 502 -14.96 12.06 7.22
C MET A 502 -14.87 13.55 7.47
N ARG A 503 -13.86 13.95 8.25
CA ARG A 503 -13.58 15.35 8.53
C ARG A 503 -12.87 15.94 7.34
N PHE A 504 -13.54 16.83 6.61
CA PHE A 504 -12.89 17.68 5.62
C PHE A 504 -12.49 18.99 6.30
N ALA A 505 -11.50 19.72 5.76
CA ALA A 505 -11.19 21.07 6.30
C ALA A 505 -12.30 22.08 5.98
N VAL A 506 -13.43 21.57 5.49
CA VAL A 506 -14.58 22.24 4.90
C VAL A 506 -15.86 21.81 5.59
N ASP A 507 -15.79 21.27 6.81
CA ASP A 507 -16.90 20.88 7.72
C ASP A 507 -17.84 22.07 8.05
N SER A 508 -18.48 22.61 7.02
CA SER A 508 -19.57 23.54 7.07
C SER A 508 -20.76 22.89 6.37
N PRO A 509 -21.96 22.88 6.98
CA PRO A 509 -23.17 22.26 6.43
C PRO A 509 -23.62 22.84 5.08
N GLU A 510 -22.96 23.91 4.62
CA GLU A 510 -23.22 24.63 3.38
C GLU A 510 -22.37 24.16 2.19
N ASN A 511 -21.44 23.22 2.39
CA ASN A 511 -20.55 22.71 1.34
C ASN A 511 -21.03 21.36 0.75
N PHE A 512 -20.74 21.17 -0.53
CA PHE A 512 -21.01 19.98 -1.33
C PHE A 512 -19.75 19.62 -2.10
N MET A 513 -19.67 18.38 -2.54
CA MET A 513 -18.58 17.84 -3.32
C MET A 513 -19.11 17.26 -4.62
N ILE A 514 -18.48 17.54 -5.74
CA ILE A 514 -18.88 17.00 -7.04
C ILE A 514 -17.74 16.11 -7.53
N PRO A 515 -17.98 14.80 -7.75
CA PRO A 515 -16.98 13.92 -8.35
C PRO A 515 -16.64 14.41 -9.75
N VAL A 516 -15.38 14.73 -9.96
CA VAL A 516 -14.87 15.26 -11.22
C VAL A 516 -13.53 14.62 -11.55
N SER A 517 -13.19 14.56 -12.82
CA SER A 517 -11.81 14.57 -13.28
C SER A 517 -11.35 16.01 -13.48
N VAL A 518 -10.11 16.33 -13.12
CA VAL A 518 -9.51 17.68 -13.22
C VAL A 518 -8.23 17.63 -14.03
N ARG A 519 -8.07 18.55 -14.99
CA ARG A 519 -6.81 18.76 -15.73
C ARG A 519 -6.18 20.11 -15.39
N GLY A 520 -4.86 20.20 -15.56
CA GLY A 520 -4.10 21.43 -15.34
C GLY A 520 -3.70 21.68 -13.89
N LEU A 521 -3.67 20.62 -13.07
CA LEU A 521 -3.00 20.64 -11.77
C LEU A 521 -1.48 20.57 -11.98
N PRO A 522 -0.66 21.28 -11.18
CA PRO A 522 0.79 21.17 -11.30
C PRO A 522 1.23 19.76 -10.92
N ASP A 523 1.72 19.01 -11.91
CA ASP A 523 2.43 17.73 -11.91
C ASP A 523 2.33 16.88 -10.63
N ASP A 524 1.56 15.79 -10.69
CA ASP A 524 2.06 14.49 -10.21
C ASP A 524 2.61 13.79 -11.47
N ASP A 525 3.85 13.30 -11.41
CA ASP A 525 4.71 12.85 -12.53
C ASP A 525 4.20 11.60 -13.31
N ASP A 526 2.90 11.45 -13.57
CA ASP A 526 2.35 10.33 -14.35
C ASP A 526 2.16 10.73 -15.83
N ASP A 527 3.14 10.36 -16.66
CA ASP A 527 3.19 10.47 -18.14
C ASP A 527 2.19 9.49 -18.83
N ASP A 528 0.93 9.47 -18.40
CA ASP A 528 -0.16 8.84 -19.16
C ASP A 528 -0.85 9.89 -20.04
N ASP A 529 -1.18 9.54 -21.29
CA ASP A 529 -1.79 10.40 -22.34
C ASP A 529 -3.18 11.02 -21.97
N ASP A 530 -3.58 10.99 -20.71
CA ASP A 530 -4.79 11.60 -20.15
C ASP A 530 -4.46 12.32 -18.82
N ASP A 531 -3.91 13.54 -18.90
CA ASP A 531 -3.51 14.47 -17.81
C ASP A 531 -4.64 14.85 -16.82
N SER A 532 -5.46 13.89 -16.38
CA SER A 532 -6.73 14.09 -15.71
C SER A 532 -6.77 13.32 -14.40
N LEU A 533 -6.94 14.06 -13.29
CA LEU A 533 -6.93 13.52 -11.93
C LEU A 533 -8.37 13.41 -11.41
N PRO A 534 -8.87 12.21 -11.06
CA PRO A 534 -10.15 12.06 -10.38
C PRO A 534 -10.09 12.68 -8.98
N GLY A 535 -11.15 13.35 -8.57
CA GLY A 535 -11.25 13.98 -7.26
C GLY A 535 -12.61 14.63 -7.02
N MET A 536 -12.67 15.52 -6.03
CA MET A 536 -13.91 16.13 -5.56
C MET A 536 -13.83 17.65 -5.63
N LEU A 537 -14.65 18.27 -6.49
CA LEU A 537 -14.80 19.72 -6.53
C LEU A 537 -15.66 20.17 -5.36
N ILE A 538 -15.15 21.05 -4.52
CA ILE A 538 -15.89 21.58 -3.37
C ILE A 538 -16.64 22.84 -3.79
N VAL A 539 -17.94 22.85 -3.51
CA VAL A 539 -18.83 23.97 -3.81
C VAL A 539 -19.64 24.36 -2.58
N SER A 540 -19.82 25.65 -2.32
CA SER A 540 -20.65 26.17 -1.23
C SER A 540 -21.91 26.85 -1.75
N ASP A 541 -22.94 27.01 -0.90
CA ASP A 541 -23.96 28.04 -1.12
C ASP A 541 -23.31 29.41 -1.39
N ALA A 542 -23.81 30.13 -2.38
CA ALA A 542 -23.52 31.55 -2.56
C ALA A 542 -24.58 32.39 -1.84
N ALA A 543 -24.29 33.68 -1.61
CA ALA A 543 -25.28 34.61 -1.06
C ALA A 543 -26.53 34.78 -1.95
N GLU A 544 -26.40 34.42 -3.22
CA GLU A 544 -27.50 34.43 -4.19
C GLU A 544 -28.21 33.07 -4.22
N PRO A 545 -29.54 33.04 -4.02
CA PRO A 545 -30.28 31.79 -4.01
C PRO A 545 -30.20 31.06 -5.37
N GLY A 546 -29.90 29.76 -5.34
CA GLY A 546 -29.76 28.97 -6.56
C GLY A 546 -28.40 29.10 -7.24
N VAL A 547 -27.39 29.63 -6.55
CA VAL A 547 -26.02 29.74 -7.06
C VAL A 547 -25.07 29.01 -6.12
N LEU A 548 -24.25 28.13 -6.69
CA LEU A 548 -23.12 27.48 -6.02
C LEU A 548 -21.85 28.26 -6.30
N ARG A 549 -20.96 28.31 -5.31
CA ARG A 549 -19.63 28.91 -5.45
C ARG A 549 -18.57 27.82 -5.33
N ILE A 550 -17.68 27.70 -6.31
CA ILE A 550 -16.53 26.81 -6.20
C ILE A 550 -15.58 27.34 -5.12
N THR A 551 -15.30 26.52 -4.11
CA THR A 551 -14.45 26.89 -2.97
C THR A 551 -13.14 26.13 -2.92
N GLY A 552 -13.00 25.02 -3.65
CA GLY A 552 -11.73 24.31 -3.76
C GLY A 552 -11.86 22.96 -4.45
N PHE A 553 -10.82 22.16 -4.34
CA PHE A 553 -10.73 20.82 -4.91
C PHE A 553 -10.03 19.87 -3.93
N LEU A 554 -10.40 18.59 -3.95
CA LEU A 554 -9.75 17.52 -3.22
C LEU A 554 -9.29 16.46 -4.23
N SER A 555 -7.98 16.31 -4.38
CA SER A 555 -7.35 15.31 -5.25
C SER A 555 -7.53 13.87 -4.75
N SER A 556 -7.79 13.69 -3.46
CA SER A 556 -8.20 12.43 -2.89
C SER A 556 -9.10 12.66 -1.69
N VAL A 557 -10.03 11.74 -1.48
CA VAL A 557 -10.73 11.61 -0.20
C VAL A 557 -9.93 10.59 0.61
N GLY A 558 -8.82 11.05 1.18
CA GLY A 558 -7.94 10.25 2.03
C GLY A 558 -8.58 9.95 3.38
N ASP A 559 -8.12 8.84 3.95
CA ASP A 559 -8.80 8.09 5.00
C ASP A 559 -8.81 8.76 6.36
N ASN A 560 -9.80 8.32 7.12
CA ASN A 560 -10.50 9.16 8.04
C ASN A 560 -9.75 9.54 9.34
N PHE A 561 -8.51 9.10 9.58
CA PHE A 561 -7.86 9.28 10.90
C PHE A 561 -6.33 9.42 10.93
N SER A 562 -5.68 9.86 9.87
CA SER A 562 -4.40 10.55 10.07
C SER A 562 -4.69 12.01 10.44
N ALA A 563 -3.84 12.67 11.22
CA ALA A 563 -4.04 14.08 11.61
C ALA A 563 -4.06 15.08 10.42
N GLY A 564 -4.04 14.60 9.17
CA GLY A 564 -4.32 15.36 7.97
C GLY A 564 -5.79 15.29 7.60
N VAL A 565 -6.61 16.19 8.16
CA VAL A 565 -7.89 16.56 7.55
C VAL A 565 -7.62 16.89 6.06
N PRO A 566 -8.24 16.19 5.07
CA PRO A 566 -8.09 16.54 3.67
C PRO A 566 -8.37 18.03 3.47
N ARG A 567 -7.34 18.76 3.03
CA ARG A 567 -7.42 20.21 2.88
C ARG A 567 -7.74 20.54 1.42
N PRO A 568 -8.75 21.41 1.17
CA PRO A 568 -8.98 21.94 -0.15
C PRO A 568 -7.70 22.51 -0.73
N GLN A 569 -7.34 22.04 -1.91
CA GLN A 569 -6.32 22.66 -2.71
C GLN A 569 -6.94 23.83 -3.48
N SER A 570 -6.13 24.86 -3.72
CA SER A 570 -6.48 25.93 -4.64
C SER A 570 -6.47 25.38 -6.06
N LEU A 571 -7.54 25.63 -6.81
CA LEU A 571 -7.56 25.35 -8.24
C LEU A 571 -6.62 26.30 -9.00
N PRO A 572 -5.75 25.79 -9.89
CA PRO A 572 -4.98 26.58 -10.84
C PRO A 572 -5.86 27.48 -11.72
N ALA A 573 -5.27 28.54 -12.27
CA ALA A 573 -6.01 29.54 -13.04
C ALA A 573 -6.57 29.00 -14.37
N ASP A 574 -5.99 27.92 -14.88
CA ASP A 574 -6.30 27.23 -16.12
C ASP A 574 -6.87 25.81 -15.89
N ALA A 575 -7.20 25.47 -14.64
CA ALA A 575 -7.80 24.19 -14.32
C ALA A 575 -9.11 23.99 -15.09
N THR A 576 -9.30 22.79 -15.60
CA THR A 576 -10.56 22.39 -16.24
C THR A 576 -11.09 21.13 -15.58
N VAL A 577 -12.41 20.97 -15.52
CA VAL A 577 -13.04 19.80 -14.88
C VAL A 577 -14.06 19.13 -15.77
N GLN A 578 -14.18 17.82 -15.62
CA GLN A 578 -15.22 16.99 -16.23
C GLN A 578 -15.93 16.20 -15.13
N PRO A 579 -17.28 16.21 -15.04
CA PRO A 579 -17.99 15.38 -14.08
C PRO A 579 -17.79 13.88 -14.34
N LEU A 580 -17.65 13.10 -13.28
CA LEU A 580 -17.64 11.63 -13.35
C LEU A 580 -19.07 11.07 -13.28
N TRP A 581 -19.29 9.95 -13.94
CA TRP A 581 -20.54 9.20 -13.91
C TRP A 581 -20.41 8.03 -12.94
N LEU A 582 -21.40 7.83 -12.08
CA LEU A 582 -21.50 6.62 -11.27
C LEU A 582 -22.16 5.53 -12.13
N VAL A 583 -21.47 4.41 -12.32
CA VAL A 583 -21.98 3.24 -13.04
C VAL A 583 -21.91 2.01 -12.15
N GLN A 584 -22.78 1.05 -12.40
CA GLN A 584 -22.76 -0.23 -11.73
C GLN A 584 -21.93 -1.24 -12.53
N ASP A 585 -21.17 -2.10 -11.85
CA ASP A 585 -20.54 -3.27 -12.46
C ASP A 585 -21.41 -4.53 -12.41
N GLU A 586 -20.87 -5.65 -12.88
CA GLU A 586 -21.56 -6.94 -12.90
C GLU A 586 -21.80 -7.56 -11.51
N ASN A 587 -21.27 -6.97 -10.45
CA ASN A 587 -21.37 -7.42 -9.06
C ASN A 587 -22.28 -6.51 -8.21
N ASP A 588 -23.03 -5.62 -8.85
CA ASP A 588 -23.88 -4.62 -8.21
C ASP A 588 -23.11 -3.56 -7.39
N LEU A 589 -21.83 -3.33 -7.72
CA LEU A 589 -21.01 -2.30 -7.09
C LEU A 589 -20.97 -1.03 -7.95
N GLY A 590 -21.10 0.13 -7.31
CA GLY A 590 -21.01 1.43 -7.96
C GLY A 590 -19.57 1.93 -8.11
N HIS A 591 -19.18 2.33 -9.32
CA HIS A 591 -17.86 2.87 -9.68
C HIS A 591 -17.98 4.19 -10.41
N TRP A 592 -17.07 5.12 -10.15
CA TRP A 592 -17.01 6.39 -10.87
C TRP A 592 -16.18 6.24 -12.14
N ILE A 593 -16.76 6.57 -13.29
CA ILE A 593 -16.08 6.53 -14.59
C ILE A 593 -16.21 7.85 -15.32
N ALA A 594 -15.29 8.11 -16.25
CA ALA A 594 -15.47 9.17 -17.22
C ALA A 594 -16.74 8.90 -18.06
N PRO A 595 -17.47 9.96 -18.48
CA PRO A 595 -18.59 9.80 -19.39
C PRO A 595 -18.16 9.02 -20.65
N PRO A 596 -18.97 8.06 -21.13
CA PRO A 596 -18.65 7.28 -22.31
C PRO A 596 -18.46 8.21 -23.53
N ALA A 597 -17.59 7.82 -24.47
CA ALA A 597 -17.19 8.66 -25.60
C ALA A 597 -18.34 9.24 -26.44
N SER A 598 -19.49 8.55 -26.48
CA SER A 598 -20.71 9.02 -27.16
C SER A 598 -21.43 10.16 -26.44
N ALA A 599 -21.15 10.38 -25.15
CA ALA A 599 -21.74 11.40 -24.29
C ALA A 599 -20.69 12.39 -23.74
N ALA A 600 -19.49 12.41 -24.35
CA ALA A 600 -18.32 13.14 -23.87
C ALA A 600 -18.66 14.58 -23.45
N VAL A 601 -18.71 14.81 -22.13
CA VAL A 601 -18.83 16.15 -21.56
C VAL A 601 -17.44 16.79 -21.68
N PRO A 602 -17.25 17.91 -22.38
CA PRO A 602 -15.94 18.52 -22.48
C PRO A 602 -15.47 19.00 -21.11
N PHE A 603 -14.17 18.94 -20.86
CA PHE A 603 -13.56 19.62 -19.72
C PHE A 603 -13.89 21.12 -19.79
N VAL A 604 -14.48 21.65 -18.71
CA VAL A 604 -14.91 23.05 -18.63
C VAL A 604 -13.94 23.82 -17.73
N PRO A 605 -13.47 25.02 -18.14
CA PRO A 605 -12.67 25.86 -17.28
C PRO A 605 -13.38 26.17 -15.96
N VAL A 606 -12.64 26.04 -14.85
CA VAL A 606 -13.12 26.42 -13.51
C VAL A 606 -12.22 27.46 -12.89
N ALA A 607 -12.81 28.53 -12.37
CA ALA A 607 -12.10 29.54 -11.59
C ALA A 607 -12.46 29.45 -10.10
N PRO A 608 -11.50 29.76 -9.19
CA PRO A 608 -11.82 29.94 -7.77
C PRO A 608 -12.96 30.96 -7.60
N ASN A 609 -13.96 30.61 -6.79
CA ASN A 609 -15.20 31.38 -6.57
C ASN A 609 -16.10 31.54 -7.80
N GLN A 610 -15.91 30.76 -8.87
CA GLN A 610 -16.85 30.74 -9.98
C GLN A 610 -18.23 30.36 -9.47
N GLN A 611 -19.21 31.12 -9.95
CA GLN A 611 -20.61 30.88 -9.69
C GLN A 611 -21.15 29.88 -10.70
N ILE A 612 -21.75 28.81 -10.20
CA ILE A 612 -22.43 27.79 -10.98
C ILE A 612 -23.92 27.88 -10.64
N LEU A 613 -24.77 27.95 -11.65
CA LEU A 613 -26.22 27.94 -11.45
C LEU A 613 -26.67 26.57 -10.97
N ARG A 614 -27.48 26.52 -9.91
CA ARG A 614 -28.27 25.35 -9.54
C ARG A 614 -29.42 25.19 -10.54
N GLY A 615 -29.89 23.95 -10.70
CA GLY A 615 -31.15 23.68 -11.41
C GLY A 615 -32.32 24.50 -10.84
N THR A 616 -33.36 24.72 -11.63
CA THR A 616 -34.46 25.64 -11.26
C THR A 616 -35.17 25.21 -9.98
N ARG A 617 -35.69 26.22 -9.28
CA ARG A 617 -36.21 26.17 -7.91
C ARG A 617 -37.69 25.74 -7.85
N ASP A 618 -38.08 24.81 -8.70
CA ASP A 618 -39.49 24.44 -8.83
C ASP A 618 -39.91 23.54 -7.65
N GLN A 619 -41.09 23.79 -7.08
CA GLN A 619 -41.66 22.90 -6.08
C GLN A 619 -42.00 21.57 -6.75
N LEU A 620 -41.65 20.46 -6.09
CA LEU A 620 -42.07 19.13 -6.53
C LEU A 620 -43.61 19.09 -6.63
N PRO A 621 -44.18 18.66 -7.77
CA PRO A 621 -45.60 18.39 -7.88
C PRO A 621 -46.09 17.44 -6.79
N SER A 622 -47.33 17.64 -6.34
CA SER A 622 -47.99 16.71 -5.40
C SER A 622 -48.06 15.31 -6.03
N GLY A 623 -47.58 14.29 -5.33
CA GLY A 623 -47.51 12.90 -5.82
C GLY A 623 -46.26 12.58 -6.66
N SER A 624 -45.28 13.49 -6.74
CA SER A 624 -43.97 13.19 -7.30
C SER A 624 -43.23 12.13 -6.46
N ILE A 625 -42.60 11.18 -7.15
CA ILE A 625 -41.78 10.15 -6.53
C ILE A 625 -40.34 10.66 -6.53
N ALA A 626 -39.81 10.97 -5.34
CA ALA A 626 -38.40 11.33 -5.20
C ALA A 626 -37.55 10.07 -4.96
N ARG A 627 -36.67 9.75 -5.91
CA ARG A 627 -35.59 8.80 -5.70
C ARG A 627 -34.48 9.52 -4.93
N LEU A 628 -34.53 9.44 -3.61
CA LEU A 628 -33.47 9.97 -2.78
C LEU A 628 -32.41 8.87 -2.64
N GLY A 629 -31.34 9.00 -3.40
CA GLY A 629 -30.09 8.34 -3.04
C GLY A 629 -29.61 8.97 -1.74
N ILE A 630 -29.95 8.35 -0.61
CA ILE A 630 -29.18 8.60 0.60
C ILE A 630 -28.10 7.54 0.59
N VAL A 631 -26.87 7.96 0.40
CA VAL A 631 -25.74 7.23 1.00
C VAL A 631 -25.74 7.67 2.45
N ASP A 632 -26.74 7.19 3.16
CA ASP A 632 -26.98 7.61 4.52
C ASP A 632 -26.06 6.83 5.42
N VAL A 633 -25.45 7.58 6.32
CA VAL A 633 -24.61 7.12 7.40
C VAL A 633 -25.25 7.44 8.75
N ARG A 634 -26.42 8.07 8.76
CA ARG A 634 -27.18 8.35 9.98
C ARG A 634 -28.69 8.37 9.72
N GLY A 635 -29.28 7.19 9.54
CA GLY A 635 -30.71 7.01 9.77
C GLY A 635 -30.99 6.60 11.22
N TRP A 636 -31.56 7.50 12.03
CA TRP A 636 -32.46 7.02 13.09
C TRP A 636 -33.65 6.35 12.40
N ILE A 637 -33.80 5.05 12.58
CA ILE A 637 -35.05 4.38 12.26
C ILE A 637 -35.91 4.37 13.52
N SER A 638 -36.97 5.19 13.48
CA SER A 638 -38.03 5.18 14.50
C SER A 638 -38.81 3.87 14.45
N LEU A 639 -38.85 3.16 15.59
CA LEU A 639 -39.82 2.10 15.87
C LEU A 639 -41.10 2.75 16.44
N ASP A 640 -42.26 2.59 15.80
CA ASP A 640 -43.52 2.59 16.55
C ASP A 640 -43.87 1.14 16.88
N THR A 641 -43.46 0.69 18.06
CA THR A 641 -44.03 -0.49 18.69
C THR A 641 -45.42 -0.14 19.22
N ARG A 642 -46.41 -0.01 18.34
CA ARG A 642 -47.82 -0.16 18.72
C ARG A 642 -48.33 -1.50 18.21
N ALA A 643 -47.91 -2.55 18.90
CA ALA A 643 -48.74 -3.73 19.04
C ALA A 643 -50.00 -3.33 19.84
N TYR A 644 -51.17 -3.64 19.28
CA TYR A 644 -52.37 -3.89 20.06
C TYR A 644 -52.27 -5.24 20.77
#